data_AF-A0A923EJ01-F1
#
_entry.id   AF-A0A923EJ01-F1
#
_cell.length_a   1.000
_cell.length_b   1.000
_cell.length_c   1.000
_cell.angle_alpha   90.00
_cell.angle_beta   90.00
_cell.angle_gamma   90.00
#
_symmetry.space_group_name_H-M   'P 1'
#
loop_
_entity.id
_entity.type
_entity.pdbx_description
1 polymer ?
#
loop_
_entity_poly.entity_id
_entity_poly.type
_entity_poly.pdbx_seq_one_letter_code
_entity_poly.pdbx_strand_id
1 'polypeptide(L)'
;MQKHVRHHLRHKGDAVKQEKIVVIGCAVLCVDMKHTARQLGLAVDFKFLEAGLHERPDVLKKKLQETIDTVSAAGKAGRIVIGYGVCGRGTTGIQSRDIPLVIPKVHDCIAMFLGGPKAYHKEFKKFPGTYYISAGWYEEKSIPVSQRKLQAWFGDKRVYYDDIARQYGDQAADRTINFLNSWQKNYQRAAYIDTGARSGSKYEDHAREMADAYGWTYEKVSGSLALIEKMLTGTETTDDILFVEPRHVIEFDAVTGTLSSHPLWEEKPAKDDRTTIFVDDQTSPPHTVRIGLGIDAGGTYTDAVIYNFKTGETRCKGKALTTRWDFTIGISQALEKLNPNQLKQVEMVALSTTLATNAIVEGDGQKVGLLLMPPYGIYDPGDYPHEPKTLVPGRLSITGEEIEPVDEGQVRQIVKCMVERDQVSAFAVSGFAGAINPDHEMTIKGIIRSETGLFVTCGHELSTILDFKIRATTAVLNARIIPRLSRLIANLEKALKKMEILAPIVVVKGDGTLMRAEMAKERPVETIFSGPAASVAGARHLTGLEDALVVDVGGTTTDTAAVERGSVRVCSTGSTVAGRRTHVRALDIRTAGLGGDSLINREKGVFSIGPRRVAPIAWLGSNFVGADKAIDYLSTRLRRFETSTRNMQILAVTGTVDHLQLTEMEKKVLSLLENRPRSIDELTRKTSVLIDRHLPLERLEENFVIQRCGLTPTDLLHVAGEFQRWNTAAAGKFFRMIAALSKRDEASLRQQLLETVSRNLALEILKRQLDDEVNPEALHSCPVCQALMNNVFSGGNSQYRIHIDFKRPVIGIGAPIAFFLPRAAAMIGAQAVLPEHADVANAIGAITSNVVIERQVRIVPGGGSGFFIEGLSGARRFKGFEEADAFAKNELAGMVRTLAREAGTSNRKVTIETEDQLPVDAGGHPIFIGRILKARLTGPPDRVVTNTPAAMAG
;
A
#
# COMPACT_ATOMS: atom_id res chain seq x y z
N MET A 1 -80.53 3.76 7.92
CA MET A 1 -81.49 4.30 8.90
C MET A 1 -80.70 4.55 10.19
N GLN A 2 -80.76 5.78 10.71
CA GLN A 2 -80.15 6.29 11.96
C GLN A 2 -78.61 6.40 12.03
N LYS A 3 -77.99 7.45 12.59
CA LYS A 3 -78.36 8.84 12.97
C LYS A 3 -77.07 9.41 13.63
N HIS A 4 -76.58 10.58 13.21
CA HIS A 4 -76.57 11.79 14.05
C HIS A 4 -75.73 12.95 13.46
N VAL A 5 -76.46 13.93 12.92
CA VAL A 5 -76.55 15.35 13.36
C VAL A 5 -75.25 16.09 13.73
N ARG A 6 -74.87 16.97 12.79
CA ARG A 6 -74.53 18.42 12.92
C ARG A 6 -74.16 18.97 14.30
N HIS A 7 -73.03 19.69 14.35
CA HIS A 7 -72.98 20.99 15.03
C HIS A 7 -72.14 22.02 14.24
N HIS A 8 -72.66 23.24 14.23
CA HIS A 8 -72.13 24.45 13.59
C HIS A 8 -70.78 24.92 14.16
N LEU A 9 -70.01 25.66 13.36
CA LEU A 9 -69.69 27.08 13.63
C LEU A 9 -68.98 27.73 12.42
N ARG A 10 -69.56 28.84 11.95
CA ARG A 10 -68.94 29.79 11.02
C ARG A 10 -67.67 30.34 11.68
N HIS A 11 -66.53 30.20 11.02
CA HIS A 11 -65.38 31.07 11.25
C HIS A 11 -65.09 31.92 10.02
N LYS A 12 -64.72 33.16 10.34
CA LYS A 12 -64.50 34.32 9.50
C LYS A 12 -63.49 34.03 8.38
N GLY A 13 -63.67 34.72 7.25
CA GLY A 13 -62.69 34.73 6.19
C GLY A 13 -61.37 35.30 6.67
N ASP A 14 -60.37 34.43 6.75
CA ASP A 14 -58.98 34.81 6.61
C ASP A 14 -58.61 34.58 5.15
N ALA A 15 -58.27 35.65 4.45
CA ALA A 15 -57.61 35.54 3.15
C ALA A 15 -56.28 34.81 3.39
N VAL A 16 -56.21 33.53 3.05
CA VAL A 16 -54.96 32.79 2.96
C VAL A 16 -54.05 33.60 2.03
N LYS A 17 -53.00 34.22 2.59
CA LYS A 17 -51.91 34.79 1.78
C LYS A 17 -51.37 33.64 0.93
N GLN A 18 -51.74 33.59 -0.36
CA GLN A 18 -51.14 32.64 -1.29
C GLN A 18 -49.63 32.87 -1.29
N GLU A 19 -48.89 31.85 -0.91
CA GLU A 19 -47.44 31.84 -0.95
C GLU A 19 -46.99 32.07 -2.40
N LYS A 20 -46.13 33.07 -2.63
CA LYS A 20 -45.68 33.42 -3.96
C LYS A 20 -44.58 32.45 -4.40
N ILE A 21 -44.88 31.59 -5.37
CA ILE A 21 -43.95 30.58 -5.89
C ILE A 21 -43.24 31.14 -7.13
N VAL A 22 -41.93 30.95 -7.23
CA VAL A 22 -41.17 31.26 -8.44
C VAL A 22 -40.64 29.96 -9.04
N VAL A 23 -40.88 29.72 -10.32
CA VAL A 23 -40.32 28.57 -11.04
C VAL A 23 -39.14 29.04 -11.90
N ILE A 24 -37.98 28.41 -11.75
CA ILE A 24 -36.82 28.57 -12.62
C ILE A 24 -36.55 27.23 -13.30
N GLY A 25 -36.74 27.13 -14.61
CA GLY A 25 -36.66 25.83 -15.30
C GLY A 25 -36.26 25.93 -16.76
N CYS A 26 -36.05 24.77 -17.39
CA CYS A 26 -35.81 24.69 -18.83
C CYS A 26 -37.04 25.15 -19.63
N ALA A 27 -36.86 25.94 -20.69
CA ALA A 27 -37.97 26.38 -21.56
C ALA A 27 -38.81 25.21 -22.10
N VAL A 28 -38.22 24.03 -22.30
CA VAL A 28 -38.90 22.79 -22.70
C VAL A 28 -40.01 22.37 -21.71
N LEU A 29 -39.90 22.72 -20.43
CA LEU A 29 -40.90 22.44 -19.38
C LEU A 29 -42.01 23.51 -19.29
N CYS A 30 -41.92 24.59 -20.06
CA CYS A 30 -42.81 25.74 -19.93
C CYS A 30 -44.29 25.38 -20.13
N VAL A 31 -44.59 24.53 -21.11
CA VAL A 31 -45.96 24.12 -21.43
C VAL A 31 -46.56 23.37 -20.25
N ASP A 32 -45.87 22.33 -19.78
CA ASP A 32 -46.31 21.42 -18.72
C ASP A 32 -46.42 22.14 -17.37
N MET A 33 -45.39 22.91 -16.97
CA MET A 33 -45.41 23.62 -15.69
C MET A 33 -46.49 24.71 -15.61
N LYS A 34 -46.71 25.47 -16.70
CA LYS A 34 -47.81 26.45 -16.74
C LYS A 34 -49.17 25.78 -16.74
N HIS A 35 -49.32 24.64 -17.42
CA HIS A 35 -50.55 23.87 -17.41
C HIS A 35 -50.88 23.35 -16.01
N THR A 36 -49.92 22.69 -15.35
CA THR A 36 -50.07 22.17 -13.98
C THR A 36 -50.37 23.28 -12.98
N ALA A 37 -49.65 24.41 -13.04
CA ALA A 37 -49.91 25.53 -12.14
C ALA A 37 -51.34 26.10 -12.28
N ARG A 38 -51.89 26.16 -13.52
CA ARG A 38 -53.28 26.56 -13.76
C ARG A 38 -54.28 25.56 -13.22
N GLN A 39 -54.04 24.26 -13.41
CA GLN A 39 -54.90 23.20 -12.86
C GLN A 39 -54.95 23.23 -11.33
N LEU A 40 -53.82 23.53 -10.68
CA LEU A 40 -53.71 23.63 -9.23
C LEU A 40 -54.16 24.98 -8.65
N GLY A 41 -54.48 25.98 -9.49
CA GLY A 41 -54.85 27.32 -9.04
C GLY A 41 -53.73 28.09 -8.31
N LEU A 42 -52.46 27.79 -8.62
CA LEU A 42 -51.29 28.39 -7.97
C LEU A 42 -50.88 29.71 -8.64
N ALA A 43 -50.57 30.72 -7.82
CA ALA A 43 -49.96 31.96 -8.27
C ALA A 43 -48.43 31.78 -8.43
N VAL A 44 -47.98 31.53 -9.67
CA VAL A 44 -46.58 31.22 -9.99
C VAL A 44 -45.98 32.24 -10.94
N ASP A 45 -44.83 32.82 -10.57
CA ASP A 45 -43.98 33.60 -11.47
C ASP A 45 -42.99 32.66 -12.17
N PHE A 46 -42.95 32.67 -13.50
CA PHE A 46 -42.10 31.77 -14.28
C PHE A 46 -40.88 32.49 -14.87
N LYS A 47 -39.69 31.90 -14.67
CA LYS A 47 -38.43 32.32 -15.30
C LYS A 47 -37.79 31.12 -16.01
N PHE A 48 -38.07 30.98 -17.30
CA PHE A 48 -37.50 29.89 -18.10
C PHE A 48 -36.15 30.28 -18.70
N LEU A 49 -35.17 29.38 -18.61
CA LEU A 49 -33.87 29.51 -19.26
C LEU A 49 -33.88 28.77 -20.61
N GLU A 50 -32.95 29.15 -21.50
CA GLU A 50 -32.77 28.60 -22.85
C GLU A 50 -32.77 27.06 -22.88
N ALA A 51 -33.45 26.48 -23.87
CA ALA A 51 -33.42 25.04 -24.09
C ALA A 51 -32.01 24.56 -24.47
N GLY A 52 -31.58 23.42 -23.91
CA GLY A 52 -30.26 22.81 -24.20
C GLY A 52 -29.14 23.15 -23.21
N LEU A 53 -29.38 23.96 -22.18
CA LEU A 53 -28.36 24.26 -21.16
C LEU A 53 -27.82 23.03 -20.41
N HIS A 54 -28.55 21.91 -20.35
CA HIS A 54 -28.06 20.66 -19.74
C HIS A 54 -26.87 20.05 -20.48
N GLU A 55 -26.63 20.44 -21.74
CA GLU A 55 -25.46 20.04 -22.53
C GLU A 55 -24.20 20.86 -22.12
N ARG A 56 -24.38 21.93 -21.34
CA ARG A 56 -23.33 22.81 -20.81
C ARG A 56 -23.50 23.06 -19.30
N PRO A 57 -23.18 22.08 -18.43
CA PRO A 57 -23.46 22.13 -16.99
C PRO A 57 -22.92 23.37 -16.28
N ASP A 58 -21.73 23.86 -16.65
CA ASP A 58 -21.14 25.06 -16.03
C ASP A 58 -21.94 26.34 -16.34
N VAL A 59 -22.42 26.47 -17.58
CA VAL A 59 -23.26 27.60 -18.00
C VAL A 59 -24.63 27.52 -17.36
N LEU A 60 -25.20 26.30 -17.26
CA LEU A 60 -26.45 26.06 -16.54
C LEU A 60 -26.32 26.50 -15.08
N LYS A 61 -25.29 26.04 -14.38
CA LYS A 61 -25.05 26.37 -12.96
C LYS A 61 -24.97 27.87 -12.75
N LYS A 62 -24.16 28.56 -13.56
CA LYS A 62 -23.99 30.01 -13.48
C LYS A 62 -25.31 30.76 -13.67
N LYS A 63 -26.01 30.52 -14.78
CA LYS A 63 -27.28 31.20 -15.09
C LYS A 63 -28.37 30.89 -14.05
N LEU A 64 -28.40 29.65 -13.55
CA LEU A 64 -29.35 29.22 -12.54
C LEU A 64 -29.08 29.94 -11.21
N GLN A 65 -27.83 30.00 -10.76
CA GLN A 65 -27.45 30.72 -9.53
C GLN A 65 -27.72 32.22 -9.65
N GLU A 66 -27.36 32.87 -10.75
CA GLU A 66 -27.64 34.31 -10.99
C GLU A 66 -29.14 34.61 -10.93
N THR A 67 -29.97 33.71 -11.45
CA THR A 67 -31.43 33.84 -11.41
C THR A 67 -31.98 33.66 -9.99
N ILE A 68 -31.45 32.69 -9.24
CA ILE A 68 -31.80 32.46 -7.82
C ILE A 68 -31.41 33.67 -6.98
N ASP A 69 -30.21 34.21 -7.18
CA ASP A 69 -29.70 35.39 -6.47
C ASP A 69 -30.58 36.61 -6.74
N THR A 70 -30.99 36.81 -8.00
CA THR A 70 -31.92 37.89 -8.39
C THR A 70 -33.29 37.75 -7.74
N VAL A 71 -33.83 36.52 -7.68
CA VAL A 71 -35.14 36.25 -7.04
C VAL A 71 -35.05 36.42 -5.52
N SER A 72 -33.96 35.97 -4.91
CA SER A 72 -33.69 36.08 -3.48
C SER A 72 -33.56 37.53 -3.04
N ALA A 73 -32.78 38.34 -3.78
CA ALA A 73 -32.61 39.77 -3.51
C ALA A 73 -33.92 40.57 -3.60
N ALA A 74 -34.89 40.12 -4.40
CA ALA A 74 -36.19 40.78 -4.51
C ALA A 74 -37.10 40.56 -3.29
N GLY A 75 -36.82 39.55 -2.44
CA GLY A 75 -37.51 39.31 -1.16
C GLY A 75 -39.00 39.00 -1.24
N LYS A 76 -39.51 38.59 -2.40
CA LYS A 76 -40.96 38.46 -2.68
C LYS A 76 -41.47 37.03 -2.83
N ALA A 77 -40.59 36.02 -2.85
CA ALA A 77 -40.98 34.62 -3.06
C ALA A 77 -40.91 33.83 -1.74
N GLY A 78 -41.88 32.93 -1.54
CA GLY A 78 -41.85 31.98 -0.40
C GLY A 78 -40.95 30.78 -0.66
N ARG A 79 -40.89 30.32 -1.93
CA ARG A 79 -39.99 29.25 -2.39
C ARG A 79 -39.69 29.35 -3.87
N ILE A 80 -38.58 28.73 -4.29
CA ILE A 80 -38.17 28.62 -5.69
C ILE A 80 -38.21 27.16 -6.14
N VAL A 81 -38.94 26.85 -7.20
CA VAL A 81 -39.00 25.51 -7.80
C VAL A 81 -38.03 25.43 -8.98
N ILE A 82 -37.13 24.47 -8.94
CA ILE A 82 -36.07 24.25 -9.93
C ILE A 82 -36.51 23.18 -10.93
N GLY A 83 -36.74 23.58 -12.18
CA GLY A 83 -37.12 22.71 -13.30
C GLY A 83 -35.92 22.03 -13.98
N TYR A 84 -34.99 21.49 -13.18
CA TYR A 84 -33.81 20.75 -13.62
C TYR A 84 -33.54 19.57 -12.69
N GLY A 85 -33.09 18.45 -13.24
CA GLY A 85 -32.58 17.31 -12.45
C GLY A 85 -31.09 17.48 -12.15
N VAL A 86 -30.35 16.38 -12.09
CA VAL A 86 -28.87 16.40 -11.95
C VAL A 86 -28.21 17.07 -13.17
N CYS A 87 -28.73 16.84 -14.39
CA CYS A 87 -28.34 17.55 -15.62
C CYS A 87 -26.81 17.68 -15.81
N GLY A 88 -26.09 16.55 -15.81
CA GLY A 88 -24.62 16.56 -15.93
C GLY A 88 -23.89 17.23 -14.75
N ARG A 89 -24.54 17.27 -13.57
CA ARG A 89 -24.13 17.97 -12.34
C ARG A 89 -24.24 19.51 -12.40
N GLY A 90 -24.96 20.06 -13.37
CA GLY A 90 -25.16 21.50 -13.49
C GLY A 90 -26.00 22.12 -12.36
N THR A 91 -26.70 21.31 -11.57
CA THR A 91 -27.46 21.75 -10.38
C THR A 91 -26.70 21.52 -9.07
N THR A 92 -25.56 20.83 -9.11
CA THR A 92 -24.71 20.59 -7.94
C THR A 92 -23.92 21.84 -7.58
N GLY A 93 -23.95 22.24 -6.31
CA GLY A 93 -23.36 23.45 -5.78
C GLY A 93 -24.24 24.70 -5.91
N ILE A 94 -25.52 24.56 -6.28
CA ILE A 94 -26.49 25.67 -6.25
C ILE A 94 -26.88 25.96 -4.80
N GLN A 95 -26.91 27.23 -4.43
CA GLN A 95 -27.19 27.71 -3.08
C GLN A 95 -28.58 28.34 -2.99
N SER A 96 -29.34 28.03 -1.94
CA SER A 96 -30.70 28.56 -1.70
C SER A 96 -30.75 30.03 -1.25
N ARG A 97 -29.61 30.60 -0.80
CA ARG A 97 -29.56 31.94 -0.20
C ARG A 97 -30.60 32.04 0.94
N ASP A 98 -31.49 33.02 0.91
CA ASP A 98 -32.50 33.23 1.97
C ASP A 98 -33.88 32.62 1.63
N ILE A 99 -34.04 31.97 0.47
CA ILE A 99 -35.31 31.40 0.01
C ILE A 99 -35.14 29.89 -0.23
N PRO A 100 -36.00 29.01 0.33
CA PRO A 100 -35.87 27.58 0.11
C PRO A 100 -36.07 27.19 -1.36
N LEU A 101 -35.38 26.14 -1.80
CA LEU A 101 -35.50 25.58 -3.15
C LEU A 101 -36.22 24.23 -3.14
N VAL A 102 -36.94 23.91 -4.21
CA VAL A 102 -37.51 22.59 -4.47
C VAL A 102 -36.95 22.07 -5.79
N ILE A 103 -36.26 20.92 -5.77
CA ILE A 103 -35.62 20.33 -6.96
C ILE A 103 -35.98 18.84 -7.07
N PRO A 104 -36.27 18.30 -8.27
CA PRO A 104 -36.56 16.88 -8.43
C PRO A 104 -35.31 16.02 -8.26
N LYS A 105 -35.44 14.90 -7.55
CA LYS A 105 -34.39 13.89 -7.34
C LYS A 105 -34.28 12.95 -8.54
N VAL A 106 -34.00 13.51 -9.72
CA VAL A 106 -33.92 12.78 -11.00
C VAL A 106 -32.62 13.05 -11.74
N HIS A 107 -32.01 12.03 -12.33
CA HIS A 107 -30.82 12.22 -13.18
C HIS A 107 -31.18 12.92 -14.50
N ASP A 108 -32.28 12.49 -15.12
CA ASP A 108 -32.74 12.94 -16.42
C ASP A 108 -34.07 13.70 -16.28
N CYS A 109 -34.17 14.87 -16.92
CA CYS A 109 -35.38 15.69 -16.93
C CYS A 109 -36.58 15.01 -17.60
N ILE A 110 -36.37 13.99 -18.45
CA ILE A 110 -37.45 13.21 -19.04
C ILE A 110 -38.37 12.60 -17.97
N ALA A 111 -37.82 12.25 -16.80
CA ALA A 111 -38.60 11.73 -15.68
C ALA A 111 -39.72 12.67 -15.22
N MET A 112 -39.59 13.99 -15.43
CA MET A 112 -40.64 14.97 -15.11
C MET A 112 -41.87 14.84 -16.02
N PHE A 113 -41.69 14.45 -17.27
CA PHE A 113 -42.80 14.24 -18.23
C PHE A 113 -43.45 12.86 -18.08
N LEU A 114 -42.75 11.90 -17.46
CA LEU A 114 -43.24 10.54 -17.21
C LEU A 114 -43.82 10.37 -15.79
N GLY A 115 -43.76 11.41 -14.96
CA GLY A 115 -44.33 11.42 -13.60
C GLY A 115 -43.41 10.89 -12.50
N GLY A 116 -42.14 10.56 -12.79
CA GLY A 116 -41.16 10.20 -11.76
C GLY A 116 -40.01 9.30 -12.23
N PRO A 117 -38.97 9.11 -11.38
CA PRO A 117 -37.78 8.33 -11.70
C PRO A 117 -38.08 6.84 -11.94
N LYS A 118 -39.10 6.27 -11.27
CA LYS A 118 -39.54 4.88 -11.47
C LYS A 118 -40.15 4.66 -12.87
N ALA A 119 -40.99 5.58 -13.33
CA ALA A 119 -41.61 5.52 -14.66
C ALA A 119 -40.55 5.67 -15.76
N TYR A 120 -39.61 6.59 -15.58
CA TYR A 120 -38.45 6.73 -16.47
C TYR A 120 -37.60 5.46 -16.53
N HIS A 121 -37.24 4.86 -15.39
CA HIS A 121 -36.46 3.61 -15.37
C HIS A 121 -37.19 2.45 -16.07
N LYS A 122 -38.52 2.38 -15.98
CA LYS A 122 -39.31 1.37 -16.69
C LYS A 122 -39.20 1.54 -18.20
N GLU A 123 -39.35 2.77 -18.70
CA GLU A 123 -39.19 3.07 -20.13
C GLU A 123 -37.75 2.88 -20.62
N PHE A 124 -36.75 3.31 -19.83
CA PHE A 124 -35.35 3.15 -20.16
C PHE A 124 -34.94 1.67 -20.22
N LYS A 125 -35.42 0.81 -19.31
CA LYS A 125 -35.19 -0.64 -19.38
C LYS A 125 -35.85 -1.28 -20.60
N LYS A 126 -37.02 -0.77 -21.03
CA LYS A 126 -37.75 -1.27 -22.20
C LYS A 126 -36.99 -0.92 -23.49
N PHE A 127 -36.51 0.32 -23.62
CA PHE A 127 -35.77 0.80 -24.78
C PHE A 127 -34.71 1.87 -24.39
N PRO A 128 -33.46 1.47 -24.09
CA PRO A 128 -32.42 2.42 -23.67
C PRO A 128 -32.10 3.49 -24.73
N GLY A 129 -32.21 3.15 -26.02
CA GLY A 129 -32.00 4.05 -27.16
C GLY A 129 -33.25 4.82 -27.59
N THR A 130 -33.91 5.52 -26.67
CA THR A 130 -35.13 6.29 -26.97
C THR A 130 -34.86 7.79 -27.07
N TYR A 131 -35.29 8.40 -28.18
CA TYR A 131 -35.30 9.84 -28.37
C TYR A 131 -36.69 10.40 -27.98
N TYR A 132 -36.76 11.10 -26.86
CA TYR A 132 -38.03 11.60 -26.31
C TYR A 132 -38.39 12.99 -26.86
N ILE A 133 -39.65 13.14 -27.25
CA ILE A 133 -40.21 14.37 -27.80
C ILE A 133 -41.45 14.73 -26.97
N SER A 134 -41.48 15.94 -26.42
CA SER A 134 -42.67 16.53 -25.79
C SER A 134 -43.15 17.73 -26.59
N ALA A 135 -44.37 18.22 -26.32
CA ALA A 135 -44.89 19.42 -26.95
C ALA A 135 -43.95 20.63 -26.72
N GLY A 136 -43.44 20.80 -25.49
CA GLY A 136 -42.46 21.86 -25.19
C GLY A 136 -41.11 21.67 -25.89
N TRP A 137 -40.67 20.43 -26.10
CA TRP A 137 -39.45 20.16 -26.88
C TRP A 137 -39.63 20.58 -28.33
N TYR A 138 -40.79 20.29 -28.93
CA TYR A 138 -41.08 20.71 -30.30
C TYR A 138 -41.10 22.25 -30.42
N GLU A 139 -41.79 22.95 -29.52
CA GLU A 139 -41.90 24.42 -29.61
C GLU A 139 -40.54 25.12 -29.43
N GLU A 140 -39.60 24.53 -28.68
CA GLU A 140 -38.30 25.15 -28.37
C GLU A 140 -37.12 24.65 -29.23
N LYS A 141 -37.16 23.39 -29.71
CA LYS A 141 -36.03 22.72 -30.37
C LYS A 141 -36.34 22.17 -31.78
N SER A 142 -37.57 22.25 -32.28
CA SER A 142 -37.88 21.70 -33.62
C SER A 142 -37.22 22.49 -34.75
N ILE A 143 -36.64 21.75 -35.69
CA ILE A 143 -36.11 22.23 -36.98
C ILE A 143 -36.60 21.20 -38.02
N PRO A 144 -37.01 21.60 -39.23
CA PRO A 144 -37.43 20.65 -40.28
C PRO A 144 -36.38 19.56 -40.54
N VAL A 145 -36.83 18.31 -40.70
CA VAL A 145 -35.94 17.13 -40.81
C VAL A 145 -35.05 17.20 -42.06
N SER A 146 -35.55 17.78 -43.15
CA SER A 146 -34.81 18.01 -44.39
C SER A 146 -33.57 18.91 -44.20
N GLN A 147 -33.64 19.90 -43.30
CA GLN A 147 -32.52 20.79 -43.00
C GLN A 147 -31.49 20.15 -42.05
N ARG A 148 -31.87 19.12 -41.26
CA ARG A 148 -30.95 18.42 -40.34
C ARG A 148 -29.99 17.45 -41.05
N LYS A 149 -30.34 16.94 -42.23
CA LYS A 149 -29.42 16.08 -43.02
C LYS A 149 -28.25 16.85 -43.64
N LEU A 150 -28.41 18.17 -43.81
CA LEU A 150 -27.42 19.06 -44.45
C LEU A 150 -26.64 19.91 -43.43
N GLN A 151 -26.76 19.63 -42.13
CA GLN A 151 -26.01 20.34 -41.09
C GLN A 151 -25.67 19.42 -39.91
N ALA A 152 -24.54 19.68 -39.25
CA ALA A 152 -24.15 19.01 -38.02
C ALA A 152 -23.50 20.00 -37.05
N TRP A 153 -23.42 19.64 -35.77
CA TRP A 153 -22.75 20.46 -34.76
C TRP A 153 -21.33 19.96 -34.50
N PHE A 154 -20.37 20.88 -34.42
CA PHE A 154 -19.01 20.62 -33.98
C PHE A 154 -18.65 21.61 -32.88
N GLY A 155 -18.68 21.15 -31.62
CA GLY A 155 -18.63 22.03 -30.46
C GLY A 155 -19.83 22.97 -30.42
N ASP A 156 -19.58 24.27 -30.37
CA ASP A 156 -20.58 25.34 -30.34
C ASP A 156 -20.95 25.89 -31.74
N LYS A 157 -20.37 25.35 -32.81
CA LYS A 157 -20.57 25.83 -34.19
C LYS A 157 -21.43 24.86 -35.00
N ARG A 158 -22.35 25.42 -35.80
CA ARG A 158 -23.06 24.69 -36.85
C ARG A 158 -22.19 24.62 -38.09
N VAL A 159 -22.13 23.43 -38.67
CA VAL A 159 -21.40 23.15 -39.91
C VAL A 159 -22.41 22.70 -40.95
N TYR A 160 -22.42 23.35 -42.11
CA TYR A 160 -23.33 23.04 -43.20
C TYR A 160 -22.65 22.19 -44.27
N TYR A 161 -23.42 21.28 -44.86
CA TYR A 161 -22.98 20.39 -45.92
C TYR A 161 -22.40 21.18 -47.09
N ASP A 162 -23.13 22.20 -47.57
CA ASP A 162 -22.75 23.01 -48.74
C ASP A 162 -21.44 23.76 -48.52
N ASP A 163 -21.14 24.17 -47.28
CA ASP A 163 -19.91 24.89 -46.95
C ASP A 163 -18.70 23.93 -47.02
N ILE A 164 -18.85 22.71 -46.47
CA ILE A 164 -17.81 21.68 -46.57
C ILE A 164 -17.66 21.20 -48.01
N ALA A 165 -18.76 20.99 -48.73
CA ALA A 165 -18.79 20.51 -50.10
C ALA A 165 -18.07 21.49 -51.04
N ARG A 166 -18.34 22.80 -50.90
CA ARG A 166 -17.63 23.83 -51.68
C ARG A 166 -16.13 23.87 -51.43
N GLN A 167 -15.71 23.67 -50.19
CA GLN A 167 -14.30 23.84 -49.80
C GLN A 167 -13.47 22.55 -49.97
N TYR A 168 -14.08 21.38 -49.80
CA TYR A 168 -13.38 20.10 -49.69
C TYR A 168 -14.01 18.96 -50.53
N GLY A 169 -15.07 19.25 -51.29
CA GLY A 169 -15.76 18.31 -52.17
C GLY A 169 -16.84 17.47 -51.47
N ASP A 170 -17.81 17.00 -52.26
CA ASP A 170 -19.02 16.30 -51.77
C ASP A 170 -18.70 15.07 -50.92
N GLN A 171 -17.68 14.28 -51.31
CA GLN A 171 -17.26 13.10 -50.53
C GLN A 171 -16.73 13.43 -49.13
N ALA A 172 -16.10 14.59 -48.95
CA ALA A 172 -15.60 15.03 -47.64
C ALA A 172 -16.76 15.58 -46.79
N ALA A 173 -17.71 16.29 -47.43
CA ALA A 173 -18.94 16.75 -46.79
C ALA A 173 -19.79 15.57 -46.30
N ASP A 174 -20.02 14.57 -47.14
CA ASP A 174 -20.74 13.33 -46.78
C ASP A 174 -20.10 12.65 -45.57
N ARG A 175 -18.79 12.41 -45.60
CA ARG A 175 -18.08 11.75 -44.49
C ARG A 175 -18.15 12.55 -43.20
N THR A 176 -17.97 13.86 -43.28
CA THR A 176 -17.96 14.75 -42.10
C THR A 176 -19.34 14.85 -41.47
N ILE A 177 -20.39 15.07 -42.28
CA ILE A 177 -21.76 15.14 -41.79
C ILE A 177 -22.23 13.78 -41.25
N ASN A 178 -21.91 12.67 -41.93
CA ASN A 178 -22.23 11.33 -41.44
C ASN A 178 -21.50 10.97 -40.13
N PHE A 179 -20.25 11.41 -39.97
CA PHE A 179 -19.51 11.22 -38.73
C PHE A 179 -20.10 12.05 -37.59
N LEU A 180 -20.34 13.34 -37.80
CA LEU A 180 -20.89 14.23 -36.76
C LEU A 180 -22.34 13.90 -36.38
N ASN A 181 -23.10 13.28 -37.29
CA ASN A 181 -24.46 12.80 -37.02
C ASN A 181 -24.51 11.32 -36.59
N SER A 182 -23.37 10.68 -36.27
CA SER A 182 -23.34 9.27 -35.87
C SER A 182 -24.12 8.98 -34.58
N TRP A 183 -24.39 9.99 -33.76
CA TRP A 183 -25.24 9.89 -32.56
C TRP A 183 -26.62 9.31 -32.87
N GLN A 184 -27.13 9.49 -34.09
CA GLN A 184 -28.42 8.95 -34.53
C GLN A 184 -28.46 7.41 -34.48
N LYS A 185 -27.30 6.75 -34.60
CA LYS A 185 -27.18 5.28 -34.50
C LYS A 185 -27.38 4.76 -33.08
N ASN A 186 -27.29 5.62 -32.07
CA ASN A 186 -27.49 5.24 -30.67
C ASN A 186 -28.97 5.17 -30.29
N TYR A 187 -29.86 5.63 -31.19
CA TYR A 187 -31.30 5.63 -30.99
C TYR A 187 -31.96 4.60 -31.90
N GLN A 188 -33.04 4.00 -31.41
CA GLN A 188 -33.84 2.97 -32.08
C GLN A 188 -35.33 3.32 -32.07
N ARG A 189 -35.73 4.30 -31.24
CA ARG A 189 -37.11 4.68 -31.00
C ARG A 189 -37.24 6.20 -30.88
N ALA A 190 -38.18 6.82 -31.61
CA ALA A 190 -38.68 8.16 -31.31
C ALA A 190 -39.98 8.04 -30.52
N ALA A 191 -39.99 8.55 -29.29
CA ALA A 191 -41.14 8.48 -28.39
C ALA A 191 -41.76 9.86 -28.19
N TYR A 192 -43.01 10.04 -28.63
CA TYR A 192 -43.78 11.24 -28.28
C TYR A 192 -44.43 11.03 -26.91
N ILE A 193 -44.09 11.87 -25.93
CA ILE A 193 -44.68 11.86 -24.60
C ILE A 193 -45.92 12.77 -24.60
N ASP A 194 -47.10 12.17 -24.49
CA ASP A 194 -48.36 12.91 -24.37
C ASP A 194 -48.69 13.12 -22.89
N THR A 195 -48.38 14.31 -22.36
CA THR A 195 -48.68 14.68 -20.97
C THR A 195 -50.10 15.22 -20.78
N GLY A 196 -50.87 15.40 -21.86
CA GLY A 196 -52.17 16.06 -21.83
C GLY A 196 -52.11 17.59 -21.63
N ALA A 197 -50.93 18.18 -21.40
CA ALA A 197 -50.78 19.62 -21.17
C ALA A 197 -51.08 20.48 -22.41
N ARG A 198 -50.78 19.94 -23.60
CA ARG A 198 -51.06 20.56 -24.90
C ARG A 198 -51.14 19.48 -25.98
N SER A 199 -52.28 19.36 -26.63
CA SER A 199 -52.53 18.35 -27.67
C SER A 199 -52.60 18.98 -29.06
N GLY A 200 -52.03 18.30 -30.05
CA GLY A 200 -52.05 18.68 -31.47
C GLY A 200 -51.31 17.66 -32.32
N SER A 201 -51.85 17.30 -33.48
CA SER A 201 -51.27 16.24 -34.33
C SER A 201 -49.83 16.56 -34.74
N LYS A 202 -49.51 17.86 -34.95
CA LYS A 202 -48.17 18.33 -35.35
C LYS A 202 -47.01 17.83 -34.49
N TYR A 203 -47.20 17.59 -33.19
CA TYR A 203 -46.13 17.12 -32.30
C TYR A 203 -45.86 15.61 -32.49
N GLU A 204 -46.94 14.85 -32.60
CA GLU A 204 -46.93 13.42 -32.88
C GLU A 204 -46.46 13.13 -34.31
N ASP A 205 -46.91 13.93 -35.28
CA ASP A 205 -46.49 13.86 -36.68
C ASP A 205 -44.98 14.12 -36.82
N HIS A 206 -44.41 15.05 -36.04
CA HIS A 206 -42.96 15.28 -36.05
C HIS A 206 -42.15 14.10 -35.48
N ALA A 207 -42.64 13.47 -34.42
CA ALA A 207 -41.99 12.28 -33.88
C ALA A 207 -42.02 11.11 -34.88
N ARG A 208 -43.13 10.97 -35.62
CA ARG A 208 -43.28 10.00 -36.71
C ARG A 208 -42.33 10.31 -37.88
N GLU A 209 -42.27 11.57 -38.31
CA GLU A 209 -41.33 12.03 -39.35
C GLU A 209 -39.87 11.75 -38.96
N MET A 210 -39.50 12.00 -37.70
CA MET A 210 -38.16 11.68 -37.20
C MET A 210 -37.89 10.17 -37.19
N ALA A 211 -38.87 9.36 -36.80
CA ALA A 211 -38.73 7.91 -36.82
C ALA A 211 -38.50 7.39 -38.25
N ASP A 212 -39.33 7.84 -39.20
CA ASP A 212 -39.22 7.44 -40.60
C ASP A 212 -37.89 7.90 -41.23
N ALA A 213 -37.46 9.13 -40.96
CA ALA A 213 -36.27 9.71 -41.57
C ALA A 213 -34.95 9.07 -41.10
N TYR A 214 -34.92 8.54 -39.87
CA TYR A 214 -33.74 7.92 -39.26
C TYR A 214 -33.82 6.39 -39.15
N GLY A 215 -34.93 5.79 -39.60
CA GLY A 215 -35.14 4.34 -39.52
C GLY A 215 -35.38 3.85 -38.09
N TRP A 216 -35.96 4.68 -37.22
CA TRP A 216 -36.34 4.32 -35.85
C TRP A 216 -37.80 3.88 -35.80
N THR A 217 -38.17 3.25 -34.69
CA THR A 217 -39.57 2.93 -34.38
C THR A 217 -40.27 4.15 -33.76
N TYR A 218 -41.51 4.43 -34.17
CA TYR A 218 -42.35 5.44 -33.53
C TYR A 218 -43.19 4.80 -32.41
N GLU A 219 -43.26 5.44 -31.25
CA GLU A 219 -44.19 5.08 -30.17
C GLU A 219 -44.79 6.33 -29.53
N LYS A 220 -46.09 6.28 -29.23
CA LYS A 220 -46.75 7.26 -28.37
C LYS A 220 -46.73 6.75 -26.93
N VAL A 221 -46.12 7.52 -26.03
CA VAL A 221 -46.01 7.19 -24.61
C VAL A 221 -46.95 8.08 -23.81
N SER A 222 -47.81 7.49 -22.98
CA SER A 222 -48.64 8.24 -22.04
C SER A 222 -47.77 8.85 -20.94
N GLY A 223 -47.70 10.18 -20.90
CA GLY A 223 -46.99 10.93 -19.88
C GLY A 223 -47.80 11.12 -18.59
N SER A 224 -47.17 11.74 -17.58
CA SER A 224 -47.81 12.10 -16.33
C SER A 224 -47.18 13.35 -15.74
N LEU A 225 -48.03 14.28 -15.27
CA LEU A 225 -47.62 15.52 -14.62
C LEU A 225 -47.38 15.36 -13.10
N ALA A 226 -47.45 14.14 -12.55
CA ALA A 226 -47.42 13.89 -11.11
C ALA A 226 -46.14 14.41 -10.41
N LEU A 227 -44.97 14.29 -11.06
CA LEU A 227 -43.73 14.83 -10.49
C LEU A 227 -43.72 16.37 -10.52
N ILE A 228 -44.25 16.99 -11.58
CA ILE A 228 -44.37 18.45 -11.68
C ILE A 228 -45.34 18.97 -10.62
N GLU A 229 -46.44 18.27 -10.36
CA GLU A 229 -47.37 18.59 -9.27
C GLU A 229 -46.69 18.53 -7.90
N LYS A 230 -45.94 17.46 -7.61
CA LYS A 230 -45.13 17.33 -6.38
C LYS A 230 -44.10 18.46 -6.24
N MET A 231 -43.42 18.82 -7.33
CA MET A 231 -42.45 19.92 -7.32
C MET A 231 -43.12 21.28 -7.03
N LEU A 232 -44.28 21.56 -7.62
CA LEU A 232 -44.99 22.82 -7.43
C LEU A 232 -45.66 22.95 -6.05
N THR A 233 -45.93 21.84 -5.38
CA THR A 233 -46.61 21.79 -4.07
C THR A 233 -45.69 21.47 -2.89
N GLY A 234 -44.52 20.87 -3.14
CA GLY A 234 -43.62 20.29 -2.13
C GLY A 234 -43.03 21.28 -1.13
N THR A 235 -43.24 21.01 0.15
CA THR A 235 -42.70 21.79 1.28
C THR A 235 -41.69 21.01 2.12
N GLU A 236 -41.38 19.78 1.74
CA GLU A 236 -40.46 18.89 2.46
C GLU A 236 -39.75 17.94 1.48
N THR A 237 -38.64 17.36 1.94
CA THR A 237 -37.89 16.37 1.15
C THR A 237 -38.62 15.03 1.14
N THR A 238 -38.74 14.42 -0.04
CA THR A 238 -39.33 13.10 -0.26
C THR A 238 -38.39 12.24 -1.11
N ASP A 239 -38.83 11.03 -1.50
CA ASP A 239 -38.09 10.20 -2.46
C ASP A 239 -37.97 10.86 -3.85
N ASP A 240 -38.94 11.70 -4.22
CA ASP A 240 -39.05 12.26 -5.58
C ASP A 240 -38.53 13.71 -5.69
N ILE A 241 -38.55 14.47 -4.58
CA ILE A 241 -38.13 15.87 -4.53
C ILE A 241 -37.21 16.13 -3.33
N LEU A 242 -36.24 17.03 -3.51
CA LEU A 242 -35.39 17.55 -2.46
C LEU A 242 -35.86 18.97 -2.13
N PHE A 243 -36.20 19.20 -0.86
CA PHE A 243 -36.44 20.52 -0.29
C PHE A 243 -35.14 21.02 0.32
N VAL A 244 -34.62 22.10 -0.23
CA VAL A 244 -33.34 22.72 0.16
C VAL A 244 -33.67 23.89 1.08
N GLU A 245 -33.35 23.74 2.36
CA GLU A 245 -33.53 24.78 3.36
C GLU A 245 -32.78 26.07 3.01
N PRO A 246 -33.19 27.25 3.51
CA PRO A 246 -32.40 28.47 3.39
C PRO A 246 -30.96 28.26 3.87
N ARG A 247 -30.02 28.93 3.21
CA ARG A 247 -28.57 28.84 3.49
C ARG A 247 -28.01 27.43 3.40
N HIS A 248 -28.52 26.63 2.45
CA HIS A 248 -27.98 25.32 2.12
C HIS A 248 -27.48 25.29 0.67
N VAL A 249 -26.62 24.32 0.38
CA VAL A 249 -26.10 24.03 -0.95
C VAL A 249 -26.55 22.64 -1.40
N ILE A 250 -26.90 22.51 -2.68
CA ILE A 250 -27.27 21.23 -3.30
C ILE A 250 -26.00 20.40 -3.55
N GLU A 251 -26.00 19.14 -3.14
CA GLU A 251 -24.92 18.18 -3.40
C GLU A 251 -25.44 16.96 -4.18
N PHE A 252 -24.55 16.31 -4.92
CA PHE A 252 -24.81 14.99 -5.49
C PHE A 252 -24.15 13.92 -4.63
N ASP A 253 -24.96 13.11 -3.95
CA ASP A 253 -24.50 12.00 -3.12
C ASP A 253 -24.13 10.82 -4.03
N ALA A 254 -22.84 10.51 -4.11
CA ALA A 254 -22.33 9.41 -4.92
C ALA A 254 -22.70 8.01 -4.38
N VAL A 255 -23.06 7.90 -3.10
CA VAL A 255 -23.46 6.64 -2.45
C VAL A 255 -24.91 6.31 -2.77
N THR A 256 -25.80 7.28 -2.62
CA THR A 256 -27.23 7.08 -2.92
C THR A 256 -27.58 7.35 -4.38
N GLY A 257 -26.65 7.94 -5.15
CA GLY A 257 -26.85 8.30 -6.55
C GLY A 257 -27.89 9.39 -6.75
N THR A 258 -28.18 10.23 -5.74
CA THR A 258 -29.25 11.24 -5.81
C THR A 258 -28.82 12.59 -5.24
N LEU A 259 -29.71 13.58 -5.25
CA LEU A 259 -29.43 14.90 -4.70
C LEU A 259 -29.71 14.95 -3.20
N SER A 260 -28.79 15.59 -2.46
CA SER A 260 -28.90 15.97 -1.05
C SER A 260 -28.66 17.48 -0.87
N SER A 261 -28.82 18.00 0.33
CA SER A 261 -28.44 19.38 0.67
C SER A 261 -27.83 19.48 2.05
N HIS A 262 -26.83 20.35 2.21
CA HIS A 262 -26.11 20.57 3.46
C HIS A 262 -25.98 22.08 3.76
N PRO A 263 -25.92 22.50 5.04
CA PRO A 263 -25.83 23.92 5.40
C PRO A 263 -24.52 24.54 4.89
N LEU A 264 -24.58 25.83 4.54
CA LEU A 264 -23.39 26.62 4.24
C LEU A 264 -22.51 26.73 5.49
N TRP A 265 -21.24 26.32 5.40
CA TRP A 265 -20.27 26.41 6.49
C TRP A 265 -19.85 27.87 6.69
N GLU A 266 -19.93 28.39 7.93
CA GLU A 266 -19.40 29.72 8.27
C GLU A 266 -17.87 29.69 8.26
N GLU A 267 -17.25 30.60 7.50
CA GLU A 267 -15.80 30.76 7.46
C GLU A 267 -15.23 31.02 8.86
N LYS A 268 -14.48 30.06 9.41
CA LYS A 268 -13.44 30.36 10.39
C LYS A 268 -12.16 30.71 9.63
N PRO A 269 -11.41 31.73 10.05
CA PRO A 269 -10.18 32.12 9.38
C PRO A 269 -9.21 30.96 9.36
N ALA A 270 -8.67 30.66 8.18
CA ALA A 270 -7.67 29.63 7.94
C ALA A 270 -6.47 29.83 8.89
N LYS A 271 -6.41 29.01 9.93
CA LYS A 271 -5.19 28.72 10.67
C LYS A 271 -4.81 27.30 10.30
N ASP A 272 -3.54 27.14 9.95
CA ASP A 272 -2.83 25.86 9.72
C ASP A 272 -3.62 24.65 10.25
N ASP A 273 -4.31 23.94 9.35
CA ASP A 273 -5.40 22.97 9.65
C ASP A 273 -4.95 21.72 10.42
N ARG A 274 -3.71 21.70 10.91
CA ARG A 274 -3.15 20.64 11.75
C ARG A 274 -3.10 21.07 13.20
N THR A 275 -4.12 20.69 13.95
CA THR A 275 -4.07 20.79 15.41
C THR A 275 -3.53 19.50 16.00
N THR A 276 -2.43 19.59 16.76
CA THR A 276 -1.87 18.49 17.55
C THR A 276 -2.38 18.57 18.99
N ILE A 277 -3.06 17.53 19.45
CA ILE A 277 -3.58 17.42 20.83
C ILE A 277 -2.79 16.34 21.57
N PHE A 278 -2.34 16.66 22.77
CA PHE A 278 -1.75 15.68 23.68
C PHE A 278 -2.81 15.19 24.66
N VAL A 279 -3.14 13.91 24.59
CA VAL A 279 -4.00 13.26 25.58
C VAL A 279 -3.08 12.51 26.55
N ASP A 280 -2.86 13.12 27.72
CA ASP A 280 -2.03 12.57 28.79
C ASP A 280 -2.88 12.31 30.04
N ASP A 281 -2.70 11.13 30.62
CA ASP A 281 -3.36 10.67 31.85
C ASP A 281 -2.35 9.79 32.63
N GLN A 282 -1.06 10.16 32.56
CA GLN A 282 0.00 9.51 33.31
C GLN A 282 -0.09 9.90 34.79
N THR A 283 -0.43 8.93 35.64
CA THR A 283 -0.43 9.09 37.10
C THR A 283 0.90 8.67 37.75
N SER A 284 1.83 8.08 36.99
CA SER A 284 3.16 7.67 37.44
C SER A 284 4.15 7.56 36.27
N PRO A 285 5.46 7.81 36.47
CA PRO A 285 6.45 7.68 35.41
C PRO A 285 6.57 6.22 34.92
N PRO A 286 6.80 6.01 33.60
CA PRO A 286 6.99 4.67 33.04
C PRO A 286 8.19 3.94 33.69
N HIS A 287 8.10 2.61 33.77
CA HIS A 287 9.22 1.80 34.26
C HIS A 287 10.40 1.99 33.30
N THR A 288 11.60 2.25 33.82
CA THR A 288 12.75 2.52 32.94
C THR A 288 13.67 1.32 32.95
N VAL A 289 13.73 0.60 31.83
CA VAL A 289 14.72 -0.46 31.60
C VAL A 289 16.11 0.16 31.76
N ARG A 290 16.93 -0.39 32.66
CA ARG A 290 18.29 0.12 32.91
C ARG A 290 19.32 -0.58 32.05
N ILE A 291 19.26 -1.91 32.02
CA ILE A 291 20.19 -2.77 31.26
C ILE A 291 19.40 -3.59 30.25
N GLY A 292 19.72 -3.42 28.97
CA GLY A 292 19.14 -4.17 27.87
C GLY A 292 20.17 -5.08 27.19
N LEU A 293 19.70 -6.17 26.60
CA LEU A 293 20.48 -7.07 25.75
C LEU A 293 19.95 -7.00 24.32
N GLY A 294 20.70 -6.32 23.44
CA GLY A 294 20.43 -6.35 22.01
C GLY A 294 21.03 -7.58 21.36
N ILE A 295 20.28 -8.24 20.48
CA ILE A 295 20.73 -9.40 19.71
C ILE A 295 20.32 -9.19 18.25
N ASP A 296 21.27 -9.33 17.33
CA ASP A 296 20.98 -9.46 15.90
C ASP A 296 21.33 -10.86 15.43
N ALA A 297 20.31 -11.66 15.09
CA ALA A 297 20.47 -12.97 14.48
C ALA A 297 20.54 -12.82 12.95
N GLY A 298 21.69 -12.35 12.47
CA GLY A 298 21.99 -12.14 11.06
C GLY A 298 22.30 -13.44 10.30
N GLY A 299 22.50 -13.32 8.98
CA GLY A 299 22.74 -14.47 8.10
C GLY A 299 24.13 -15.12 8.27
N THR A 300 25.13 -14.39 8.75
CA THR A 300 26.52 -14.87 8.90
C THR A 300 26.96 -14.89 10.36
N TYR A 301 26.70 -13.79 11.07
CA TYR A 301 27.06 -13.63 12.47
C TYR A 301 25.81 -13.35 13.30
N THR A 302 25.86 -13.83 14.54
CA THR A 302 24.97 -13.41 15.61
C THR A 302 25.73 -12.42 16.48
N ASP A 303 25.19 -11.21 16.58
CA ASP A 303 25.76 -10.11 17.37
C ASP A 303 24.94 -9.95 18.65
N ALA A 304 25.61 -9.71 19.78
CA ALA A 304 24.98 -9.49 21.07
C ALA A 304 25.65 -8.33 21.80
N VAL A 305 24.86 -7.44 22.41
CA VAL A 305 25.34 -6.25 23.12
C VAL A 305 24.59 -6.04 24.42
N ILE A 306 25.31 -5.81 25.51
CA ILE A 306 24.74 -5.28 26.75
C ILE A 306 24.78 -3.76 26.70
N TYR A 307 23.61 -3.14 26.78
CA TYR A 307 23.43 -1.70 26.69
C TYR A 307 22.91 -1.12 28.01
N ASN A 308 23.47 0.02 28.42
CA ASN A 308 23.03 0.74 29.62
C ASN A 308 22.26 2.01 29.22
N PHE A 309 20.95 2.00 29.41
CA PHE A 309 20.06 3.11 29.05
C PHE A 309 20.27 4.36 29.91
N LYS A 310 20.82 4.23 31.12
CA LYS A 310 21.08 5.38 32.01
C LYS A 310 22.29 6.19 31.54
N THR A 311 23.35 5.51 31.13
CA THR A 311 24.59 6.18 30.68
C THR A 311 24.65 6.38 29.18
N GLY A 312 23.82 5.66 28.42
CA GLY A 312 23.85 5.68 26.97
C GLY A 312 24.94 4.80 26.35
N GLU A 313 25.59 3.93 27.15
CA GLU A 313 26.83 3.25 26.76
C GLU A 313 26.66 1.75 26.46
N THR A 314 27.42 1.27 25.47
CA THR A 314 27.65 -0.15 25.22
C THR A 314 28.65 -0.71 26.24
N ARG A 315 28.20 -1.63 27.10
CA ARG A 315 29.04 -2.19 28.18
C ARG A 315 29.89 -3.37 27.75
N CYS A 316 29.33 -4.23 26.91
CA CYS A 316 29.97 -5.45 26.47
C CYS A 316 29.37 -5.89 25.13
N LYS A 317 30.20 -6.47 24.26
CA LYS A 317 29.76 -7.03 22.97
C LYS A 317 30.27 -8.45 22.75
N GLY A 318 29.47 -9.27 22.09
CA GLY A 318 29.74 -10.66 21.76
C GLY A 318 29.34 -10.93 20.31
N LYS A 319 30.15 -11.73 19.60
CA LYS A 319 29.93 -12.06 18.19
C LYS A 319 30.31 -13.51 17.92
N ALA A 320 29.39 -14.29 17.36
CA ALA A 320 29.61 -15.69 16.99
C ALA A 320 29.04 -16.00 15.60
N LEU A 321 29.45 -17.11 15.00
CA LEU A 321 28.87 -17.55 13.73
C LEU A 321 27.41 -17.94 13.95
N THR A 322 26.54 -17.54 13.04
CA THR A 322 25.13 -17.95 13.08
C THR A 322 25.02 -19.42 12.68
N THR A 323 24.42 -20.23 13.54
CA THR A 323 24.11 -21.64 13.26
C THR A 323 22.65 -21.75 12.81
N ARG A 324 22.38 -21.64 11.51
CA ARG A 324 21.00 -21.50 10.98
C ARG A 324 20.10 -22.72 11.22
N TRP A 325 20.68 -23.92 11.32
CA TRP A 325 19.95 -25.15 11.64
C TRP A 325 19.60 -25.26 13.13
N ASP A 326 20.39 -24.64 14.01
CA ASP A 326 20.10 -24.52 15.45
C ASP A 326 20.66 -23.21 16.01
N PHE A 327 19.81 -22.18 16.02
CA PHE A 327 20.17 -20.85 16.54
C PHE A 327 20.62 -20.87 18.01
N THR A 328 20.27 -21.90 18.79
CA THR A 328 20.70 -22.00 20.19
C THR A 328 22.22 -22.00 20.29
N ILE A 329 22.92 -22.60 19.33
CA ILE A 329 24.39 -22.70 19.32
C ILE A 329 25.02 -21.32 19.07
N GLY A 330 24.65 -20.66 17.97
CA GLY A 330 25.19 -19.36 17.60
C GLY A 330 24.88 -18.26 18.63
N ILE A 331 23.64 -18.24 19.15
CA ILE A 331 23.22 -17.31 20.21
C ILE A 331 24.01 -17.59 21.49
N SER A 332 24.09 -18.84 21.96
CA SER A 332 24.83 -19.17 23.19
C SER A 332 26.29 -18.77 23.08
N GLN A 333 26.96 -19.05 21.96
CA GLN A 333 28.35 -18.67 21.72
C GLN A 333 28.56 -17.14 21.68
N ALA A 334 27.57 -16.37 21.20
CA ALA A 334 27.64 -14.92 21.23
C ALA A 334 27.49 -14.40 22.68
N LEU A 335 26.55 -14.97 23.44
CA LEU A 335 26.29 -14.59 24.83
C LEU A 335 27.43 -15.03 25.79
N GLU A 336 28.09 -16.16 25.54
CA GLU A 336 29.25 -16.64 26.33
C GLU A 336 30.44 -15.68 26.28
N LYS A 337 30.50 -14.80 25.27
CA LYS A 337 31.52 -13.74 25.15
C LYS A 337 31.18 -12.47 25.93
N LEU A 338 29.99 -12.41 26.53
CA LEU A 338 29.56 -11.27 27.34
C LEU A 338 29.93 -11.47 28.82
N ASN A 339 29.99 -10.37 29.57
CA ASN A 339 30.28 -10.43 31.01
C ASN A 339 29.12 -11.11 31.78
N PRO A 340 29.35 -12.25 32.46
CA PRO A 340 28.28 -12.99 33.15
C PRO A 340 27.58 -12.20 34.25
N ASN A 341 28.29 -11.32 34.97
CA ASN A 341 27.70 -10.52 36.05
C ASN A 341 26.77 -9.43 35.52
N GLN A 342 27.04 -8.93 34.31
CA GLN A 342 26.18 -7.96 33.64
C GLN A 342 24.97 -8.65 32.97
N LEU A 343 25.15 -9.87 32.45
CA LEU A 343 24.04 -10.66 31.89
C LEU A 343 22.93 -10.92 32.91
N LYS A 344 23.29 -11.15 34.19
CA LYS A 344 22.31 -11.32 35.28
C LYS A 344 21.49 -10.07 35.60
N GLN A 345 21.95 -8.89 35.15
CA GLN A 345 21.26 -7.62 35.34
C GLN A 345 20.37 -7.24 34.16
N VAL A 346 20.32 -8.06 33.10
CA VAL A 346 19.52 -7.79 31.91
C VAL A 346 18.03 -7.80 32.28
N GLU A 347 17.36 -6.68 32.01
CA GLU A 347 15.94 -6.47 32.29
C GLU A 347 15.07 -6.66 31.03
N MET A 348 15.70 -6.66 29.84
CA MET A 348 15.02 -6.82 28.54
C MET A 348 15.96 -7.37 27.47
N VAL A 349 15.44 -8.19 26.57
CA VAL A 349 16.13 -8.64 25.36
C VAL A 349 15.42 -8.12 24.11
N ALA A 350 16.15 -7.49 23.19
CA ALA A 350 15.64 -7.10 21.88
C ALA A 350 16.30 -7.91 20.77
N LEU A 351 15.49 -8.47 19.88
CA LEU A 351 15.93 -9.32 18.77
C LEU A 351 15.63 -8.66 17.42
N SER A 352 16.66 -8.46 16.60
CA SER A 352 16.51 -8.27 15.15
C SER A 352 16.94 -9.54 14.40
N THR A 353 16.37 -9.76 13.21
CA THR A 353 16.77 -10.93 12.40
C THR A 353 16.53 -10.73 10.91
N THR A 354 17.33 -11.41 10.10
CA THR A 354 17.14 -11.48 8.63
C THR A 354 16.35 -12.71 8.19
N LEU A 355 15.89 -13.54 9.14
CA LEU A 355 15.27 -14.84 8.88
C LEU A 355 14.03 -14.75 7.98
N ALA A 356 13.12 -13.80 8.27
CA ALA A 356 11.87 -13.65 7.52
C ALA A 356 12.12 -13.27 6.05
N THR A 357 13.01 -12.29 5.82
CA THR A 357 13.38 -11.86 4.46
C THR A 357 13.99 -13.01 3.68
N ASN A 358 14.93 -13.75 4.26
CA ASN A 358 15.58 -14.87 3.59
C ASN A 358 14.58 -15.99 3.26
N ALA A 359 13.73 -16.37 4.22
CA ALA A 359 12.73 -17.42 4.00
C ALA A 359 11.76 -17.08 2.85
N ILE A 360 11.33 -15.83 2.72
CA ILE A 360 10.43 -15.40 1.64
C ILE A 360 11.12 -15.40 0.28
N VAL A 361 12.40 -14.99 0.23
CA VAL A 361 13.21 -14.97 -0.98
C VAL A 361 13.54 -16.38 -1.46
N GLU A 362 13.91 -17.27 -0.54
CA GLU A 362 14.25 -18.67 -0.81
C GLU A 362 13.00 -19.54 -1.04
N GLY A 363 11.79 -19.00 -0.78
CA GLY A 363 10.54 -19.76 -0.88
C GLY A 363 10.37 -20.81 0.23
N ASP A 364 11.18 -20.73 1.28
CA ASP A 364 11.19 -21.64 2.42
C ASP A 364 10.01 -21.39 3.38
N GLY A 365 9.57 -22.44 4.05
CA GLY A 365 8.47 -22.43 5.03
C GLY A 365 7.40 -23.46 4.72
N GLN A 366 6.26 -23.32 5.40
CA GLN A 366 5.17 -24.29 5.30
C GLN A 366 4.31 -24.11 4.03
N LYS A 367 3.66 -25.20 3.62
CA LYS A 367 2.75 -25.19 2.46
C LYS A 367 1.41 -24.59 2.89
N VAL A 368 1.08 -23.43 2.33
CA VAL A 368 -0.09 -22.64 2.73
C VAL A 368 -1.26 -22.88 1.77
N GLY A 369 -2.44 -23.20 2.30
CA GLY A 369 -3.70 -23.16 1.55
C GLY A 369 -4.31 -21.75 1.61
N LEU A 370 -4.63 -21.17 0.45
CA LEU A 370 -5.24 -19.85 0.37
C LEU A 370 -6.76 -19.96 0.11
N LEU A 371 -7.57 -19.38 1.00
CA LEU A 371 -9.01 -19.23 0.84
C LEU A 371 -9.37 -17.77 0.51
N LEU A 372 -10.13 -17.57 -0.57
CA LEU A 372 -10.49 -16.25 -1.08
C LEU A 372 -12.02 -16.04 -1.13
N MET A 373 -12.46 -14.83 -0.84
CA MET A 373 -13.85 -14.36 -1.00
C MET A 373 -13.89 -13.09 -1.87
N PRO A 374 -13.80 -13.19 -3.21
CA PRO A 374 -13.82 -12.05 -4.12
C PRO A 374 -15.25 -11.46 -4.32
N PRO A 375 -15.40 -10.25 -4.88
CA PRO A 375 -16.71 -9.70 -5.22
C PRO A 375 -17.27 -10.28 -6.53
N TYR A 376 -18.53 -9.98 -6.88
CA TYR A 376 -19.17 -10.46 -8.12
C TYR A 376 -18.39 -10.03 -9.38
N GLY A 377 -18.08 -11.01 -10.25
CA GLY A 377 -17.54 -10.75 -11.58
C GLY A 377 -16.08 -10.28 -11.64
N ILE A 378 -15.39 -10.18 -10.49
CA ILE A 378 -13.99 -9.73 -10.41
C ILE A 378 -13.16 -10.83 -9.74
N TYR A 379 -12.88 -11.89 -10.48
CA TYR A 379 -11.89 -12.90 -10.13
C TYR A 379 -11.21 -13.43 -11.39
N ASP A 380 -9.91 -13.19 -11.51
CA ASP A 380 -9.04 -13.90 -12.45
C ASP A 380 -8.12 -14.82 -11.64
N PRO A 381 -8.11 -16.15 -11.89
CA PRO A 381 -7.15 -17.06 -11.26
C PRO A 381 -5.69 -16.63 -11.40
N GLY A 382 -5.34 -15.91 -12.48
CA GLY A 382 -4.01 -15.39 -12.77
C GLY A 382 -3.56 -14.26 -11.83
N ASP A 383 -4.50 -13.56 -11.18
CA ASP A 383 -4.19 -12.51 -10.21
C ASP A 383 -3.50 -13.04 -8.95
N TYR A 384 -3.60 -14.36 -8.72
CA TYR A 384 -3.11 -15.03 -7.52
C TYR A 384 -2.21 -16.21 -7.90
N PRO A 385 -0.91 -15.99 -8.15
CA PRO A 385 0.00 -17.05 -8.58
C PRO A 385 0.33 -18.08 -7.48
N HIS A 386 -0.30 -18.01 -6.30
CA HIS A 386 -0.09 -18.95 -5.21
C HIS A 386 -1.02 -20.17 -5.32
N GLU A 387 -0.48 -21.36 -5.06
CA GLU A 387 -1.20 -22.62 -5.00
C GLU A 387 -0.80 -23.41 -3.75
N PRO A 388 -1.70 -24.22 -3.16
CA PRO A 388 -3.10 -24.39 -3.55
C PRO A 388 -3.97 -23.19 -3.12
N LYS A 389 -4.91 -22.76 -3.99
CA LYS A 389 -5.93 -21.74 -3.67
C LYS A 389 -7.34 -22.21 -4.00
N THR A 390 -8.32 -21.74 -3.23
CA THR A 390 -9.74 -22.05 -3.41
C THR A 390 -10.62 -20.84 -3.09
N LEU A 391 -11.72 -20.68 -3.82
CA LEU A 391 -12.77 -19.73 -3.48
C LEU A 391 -13.74 -20.36 -2.46
N VAL A 392 -14.12 -19.61 -1.44
CA VAL A 392 -15.12 -20.03 -0.45
C VAL A 392 -16.36 -19.14 -0.54
N PRO A 393 -17.57 -19.68 -0.29
CA PRO A 393 -18.78 -18.87 -0.21
C PRO A 393 -18.70 -17.92 0.98
N GLY A 394 -19.27 -16.73 0.79
CA GLY A 394 -19.13 -15.61 1.71
C GLY A 394 -18.79 -14.35 0.93
N ARG A 395 -19.62 -13.30 1.05
CA ARG A 395 -19.47 -12.08 0.26
C ARG A 395 -19.89 -10.86 1.04
N LEU A 396 -19.06 -9.83 0.93
CA LEU A 396 -19.30 -8.52 1.48
C LEU A 396 -19.36 -7.48 0.35
N SER A 397 -20.18 -6.45 0.52
CA SER A 397 -20.15 -5.23 -0.29
C SER A 397 -18.87 -4.43 -0.01
N ILE A 398 -18.56 -3.43 -0.84
CA ILE A 398 -17.41 -2.55 -0.58
C ILE A 398 -17.57 -1.71 0.71
N THR A 399 -18.78 -1.58 1.25
CA THR A 399 -19.05 -0.90 2.52
C THR A 399 -18.98 -1.86 3.72
N GLY A 400 -18.71 -3.15 3.49
CA GLY A 400 -18.63 -4.18 4.54
C GLY A 400 -19.98 -4.81 4.92
N GLU A 401 -21.06 -4.52 4.20
CA GLU A 401 -22.36 -5.16 4.40
C GLU A 401 -22.34 -6.59 3.87
N GLU A 402 -22.93 -7.53 4.62
CA GLU A 402 -23.03 -8.92 4.21
C GLU A 402 -24.03 -9.08 3.04
N ILE A 403 -23.53 -9.57 1.90
CA ILE A 403 -24.34 -9.91 0.72
C ILE A 403 -24.70 -11.39 0.73
N GLU A 404 -23.75 -12.24 1.13
CA GLU A 404 -23.87 -13.70 1.15
C GLU A 404 -23.13 -14.21 2.38
N PRO A 405 -23.77 -14.96 3.29
CA PRO A 405 -23.12 -15.49 4.47
C PRO A 405 -22.10 -16.59 4.13
N VAL A 406 -21.16 -16.84 5.03
CA VAL A 406 -20.20 -17.95 4.90
C VAL A 406 -20.92 -19.30 5.05
N ASP A 407 -20.74 -20.20 4.09
CA ASP A 407 -21.19 -21.60 4.22
C ASP A 407 -20.15 -22.40 5.00
N GLU A 408 -20.38 -22.57 6.30
CA GLU A 408 -19.46 -23.29 7.17
C GLU A 408 -19.25 -24.76 6.75
N GLY A 409 -20.28 -25.43 6.24
CA GLY A 409 -20.23 -26.83 5.86
C GLY A 409 -19.30 -27.03 4.66
N GLN A 410 -19.43 -26.17 3.66
CA GLN A 410 -18.55 -26.19 2.50
C GLN A 410 -17.11 -25.81 2.86
N VAL A 411 -16.90 -24.83 3.75
CA VAL A 411 -15.57 -24.47 4.24
C VAL A 411 -14.89 -25.67 4.92
N ARG A 412 -15.58 -26.41 5.79
CA ARG A 412 -15.03 -27.61 6.43
C ARG A 412 -14.59 -28.66 5.41
N GLN A 413 -15.39 -28.91 4.37
CA GLN A 413 -15.06 -29.87 3.32
C GLN A 413 -13.84 -29.43 2.50
N ILE A 414 -13.77 -28.16 2.11
CA ILE A 414 -12.65 -27.57 1.37
C ILE A 414 -11.35 -27.72 2.18
N VAL A 415 -11.39 -27.34 3.46
CA VAL A 415 -10.23 -27.37 4.35
C VAL A 415 -9.69 -28.79 4.51
N LYS A 416 -10.55 -29.78 4.76
CA LYS A 416 -10.16 -31.20 4.82
C LYS A 416 -9.52 -31.67 3.52
N CYS A 417 -10.13 -31.35 2.39
CA CYS A 417 -9.62 -31.71 1.08
C CYS A 417 -8.22 -31.10 0.81
N MET A 418 -8.00 -29.84 1.16
CA MET A 418 -6.69 -29.19 1.00
C MET A 418 -5.61 -29.80 1.90
N VAL A 419 -5.95 -30.21 3.12
CA VAL A 419 -5.00 -30.93 4.01
C VAL A 419 -4.67 -32.30 3.43
N GLU A 420 -5.68 -33.09 3.07
CA GLU A 420 -5.49 -34.47 2.60
C GLU A 420 -4.83 -34.55 1.23
N ARG A 421 -5.34 -33.79 0.25
CA ARG A 421 -4.86 -33.83 -1.15
C ARG A 421 -3.59 -33.03 -1.34
N ASP A 422 -3.60 -31.79 -0.85
CA ASP A 422 -2.55 -30.83 -1.15
C ASP A 422 -1.48 -30.76 -0.06
N GLN A 423 -1.61 -31.51 1.05
CA GLN A 423 -0.66 -31.54 2.15
C GLN A 423 -0.42 -30.14 2.75
N VAL A 424 -1.50 -29.36 2.85
CA VAL A 424 -1.48 -28.04 3.47
C VAL A 424 -1.18 -28.15 4.97
N SER A 425 -0.27 -27.29 5.44
CA SER A 425 0.18 -27.22 6.85
C SER A 425 -0.14 -25.89 7.54
N ALA A 426 -0.63 -24.89 6.80
CA ALA A 426 -1.22 -23.67 7.34
C ALA A 426 -2.18 -23.03 6.33
N PHE A 427 -3.01 -22.11 6.79
CA PHE A 427 -3.99 -21.43 5.95
C PHE A 427 -3.82 -19.91 5.96
N ALA A 428 -4.17 -19.30 4.83
CA ALA A 428 -4.38 -17.87 4.68
C ALA A 428 -5.80 -17.60 4.19
N VAL A 429 -6.45 -16.57 4.73
CA VAL A 429 -7.84 -16.20 4.38
C VAL A 429 -7.88 -14.71 4.03
N SER A 430 -8.50 -14.36 2.90
CA SER A 430 -8.68 -12.95 2.51
C SER A 430 -10.00 -12.73 1.77
N GLY A 431 -10.84 -11.83 2.26
CA GLY A 431 -12.11 -11.45 1.63
C GLY A 431 -12.12 -10.03 1.08
N PHE A 432 -12.95 -9.73 0.08
CA PHE A 432 -12.95 -8.44 -0.62
C PHE A 432 -12.94 -7.22 0.33
N ALA A 433 -13.93 -7.14 1.22
CA ALA A 433 -14.04 -6.05 2.21
C ALA A 433 -13.63 -6.47 3.63
N GLY A 434 -12.79 -7.51 3.77
CA GLY A 434 -12.33 -8.02 5.07
C GLY A 434 -11.62 -6.97 5.94
N ALA A 435 -11.02 -5.95 5.33
CA ALA A 435 -10.40 -4.82 6.05
C ALA A 435 -11.41 -3.87 6.70
N ILE A 436 -12.68 -3.86 6.25
CA ILE A 436 -13.77 -3.07 6.81
C ILE A 436 -14.58 -3.92 7.79
N ASN A 437 -14.99 -5.11 7.34
CA ASN A 437 -15.72 -6.07 8.14
C ASN A 437 -14.98 -7.42 8.14
N PRO A 438 -14.27 -7.77 9.23
CA PRO A 438 -13.47 -8.98 9.30
C PRO A 438 -14.26 -10.25 9.62
N ASP A 439 -15.57 -10.17 9.86
CA ASP A 439 -16.38 -11.26 10.42
C ASP A 439 -16.26 -12.56 9.60
N HIS A 440 -16.35 -12.50 8.28
CA HIS A 440 -16.19 -13.69 7.42
C HIS A 440 -14.79 -14.32 7.54
N GLU A 441 -13.74 -13.49 7.58
CA GLU A 441 -12.37 -13.99 7.74
C GLU A 441 -12.19 -14.66 9.12
N MET A 442 -12.77 -14.09 10.18
CA MET A 442 -12.73 -14.63 11.54
C MET A 442 -13.53 -15.94 11.68
N THR A 443 -14.72 -16.02 11.08
CA THR A 443 -15.55 -17.24 11.08
C THR A 443 -14.80 -18.39 10.41
N ILE A 444 -14.25 -18.17 9.22
CA ILE A 444 -13.45 -19.18 8.50
C ILE A 444 -12.22 -19.58 9.32
N LYS A 445 -11.53 -18.62 9.95
CA LYS A 445 -10.40 -18.90 10.84
C LYS A 445 -10.79 -19.80 12.01
N GLY A 446 -11.93 -19.55 12.63
CA GLY A 446 -12.49 -20.39 13.70
C GLY A 446 -12.69 -21.84 13.24
N ILE A 447 -13.33 -22.01 12.08
CA ILE A 447 -13.60 -23.32 11.47
C ILE A 447 -12.30 -24.08 11.16
N ILE A 448 -11.33 -23.43 10.51
CA ILE A 448 -10.06 -24.09 10.17
C ILE A 448 -9.34 -24.54 11.45
N ARG A 449 -9.29 -23.68 12.47
CA ARG A 449 -8.64 -24.00 13.76
C ARG A 449 -9.33 -25.18 14.44
N SER A 450 -10.66 -25.23 14.47
CA SER A 450 -11.39 -26.33 15.11
C SER A 450 -11.24 -27.65 14.36
N GLU A 451 -11.21 -27.63 13.02
CA GLU A 451 -11.13 -28.85 12.21
C GLU A 451 -9.71 -29.41 12.11
N THR A 452 -8.69 -28.55 12.11
CA THR A 452 -7.30 -28.96 11.76
C THR A 452 -6.27 -28.68 12.83
N GLY A 453 -6.53 -27.73 13.74
CA GLY A 453 -5.53 -27.21 14.67
C GLY A 453 -4.38 -26.42 14.01
N LEU A 454 -4.40 -26.23 12.68
CA LEU A 454 -3.34 -25.56 11.94
C LEU A 454 -3.36 -24.05 12.13
N PHE A 455 -2.21 -23.41 11.87
CA PHE A 455 -2.10 -21.96 11.89
C PHE A 455 -2.91 -21.33 10.76
N VAL A 456 -3.57 -20.22 11.07
CA VAL A 456 -4.39 -19.47 10.12
C VAL A 456 -4.08 -17.99 10.25
N THR A 457 -3.74 -17.36 9.13
CA THR A 457 -3.56 -15.91 9.03
C THR A 457 -4.69 -15.30 8.21
N CYS A 458 -5.34 -14.26 8.73
CA CYS A 458 -6.34 -13.50 7.99
C CYS A 458 -5.75 -12.20 7.46
N GLY A 459 -6.21 -11.76 6.28
CA GLY A 459 -5.74 -10.53 5.64
C GLY A 459 -5.94 -9.28 6.49
N HIS A 460 -7.08 -9.18 7.20
CA HIS A 460 -7.39 -8.03 8.06
C HIS A 460 -6.45 -7.91 9.28
N GLU A 461 -5.83 -9.01 9.72
CA GLU A 461 -4.93 -9.01 10.88
C GLU A 461 -3.61 -8.28 10.60
N LEU A 462 -3.22 -8.20 9.32
CA LEU A 462 -1.95 -7.66 8.87
C LEU A 462 -2.09 -6.30 8.17
N SER A 463 -3.26 -6.00 7.60
CA SER A 463 -3.46 -4.75 6.87
C SER A 463 -4.92 -4.33 6.84
N THR A 464 -5.14 -3.03 7.02
CA THR A 464 -6.44 -2.35 6.90
C THR A 464 -6.63 -1.71 5.51
N ILE A 465 -5.70 -1.90 4.58
CA ILE A 465 -5.80 -1.38 3.20
C ILE A 465 -6.74 -2.28 2.39
N LEU A 466 -7.66 -1.68 1.62
CA LEU A 466 -8.74 -2.41 0.92
C LEU A 466 -8.27 -3.42 -0.14
N ASP A 467 -7.04 -3.35 -0.62
CA ASP A 467 -6.53 -4.26 -1.65
C ASP A 467 -6.43 -5.71 -1.15
N PHE A 468 -7.53 -6.45 -1.30
CA PHE A 468 -7.65 -7.83 -0.85
C PHE A 468 -6.68 -8.78 -1.55
N LYS A 469 -6.16 -8.41 -2.74
CA LYS A 469 -5.20 -9.21 -3.48
C LYS A 469 -3.83 -9.17 -2.81
N ILE A 470 -3.36 -7.96 -2.51
CA ILE A 470 -2.11 -7.76 -1.78
C ILE A 470 -2.24 -8.26 -0.34
N ARG A 471 -3.41 -8.10 0.30
CA ARG A 471 -3.67 -8.71 1.63
C ARG A 471 -3.57 -10.24 1.60
N ALA A 472 -4.15 -10.90 0.60
CA ALA A 472 -4.06 -12.35 0.43
C ALA A 472 -2.60 -12.79 0.31
N THR A 473 -1.82 -12.11 -0.53
CA THR A 473 -0.38 -12.37 -0.69
C THR A 473 0.36 -12.19 0.63
N THR A 474 0.07 -11.10 1.36
CA THR A 474 0.69 -10.81 2.66
C THR A 474 0.34 -11.87 3.71
N ALA A 475 -0.92 -12.32 3.76
CA ALA A 475 -1.39 -13.38 4.66
C ALA A 475 -0.72 -14.73 4.36
N VAL A 476 -0.56 -15.08 3.07
CA VAL A 476 0.17 -16.29 2.64
C VAL A 476 1.63 -16.25 3.11
N LEU A 477 2.31 -15.13 2.88
CA LEU A 477 3.72 -14.99 3.28
C LEU A 477 3.87 -15.09 4.80
N ASN A 478 2.99 -14.45 5.57
CA ASN A 478 2.98 -14.57 7.03
C ASN A 478 2.76 -16.00 7.49
N ALA A 479 1.69 -16.65 7.01
CA ALA A 479 1.36 -18.02 7.35
C ALA A 479 2.54 -18.95 7.03
N ARG A 480 3.22 -18.77 5.90
CA ARG A 480 4.38 -19.59 5.49
C ARG A 480 5.54 -19.57 6.49
N ILE A 481 5.82 -18.43 7.13
CA ILE A 481 7.05 -18.25 7.92
C ILE A 481 6.86 -18.35 9.45
N ILE A 482 5.63 -18.47 9.96
CA ILE A 482 5.32 -18.64 11.40
C ILE A 482 6.24 -19.66 12.11
N PRO A 483 6.44 -20.89 11.60
CA PRO A 483 7.22 -21.90 12.32
C PRO A 483 8.70 -21.52 12.43
N ARG A 484 9.24 -20.80 11.44
CA ARG A 484 10.64 -20.40 11.40
C ARG A 484 10.95 -19.39 12.49
N LEU A 485 10.17 -18.30 12.57
CA LEU A 485 10.37 -17.28 13.60
C LEU A 485 10.02 -17.80 14.99
N SER A 486 8.96 -18.62 15.10
CA SER A 486 8.60 -19.26 16.38
C SER A 486 9.72 -20.14 16.92
N ARG A 487 10.38 -20.93 16.06
CA ARG A 487 11.54 -21.74 16.44
C ARG A 487 12.74 -20.87 16.84
N LEU A 488 13.02 -19.78 16.12
CA LEU A 488 14.11 -18.86 16.49
C LEU A 488 13.88 -18.28 17.89
N ILE A 489 12.66 -17.79 18.17
CA ILE A 489 12.32 -17.22 19.46
C ILE A 489 12.40 -18.29 20.57
N ALA A 490 11.90 -19.50 20.31
CA ALA A 490 12.00 -20.61 21.27
C ALA A 490 13.47 -21.01 21.56
N ASN A 491 14.33 -21.02 20.54
CA ASN A 491 15.76 -21.28 20.70
C ASN A 491 16.45 -20.17 21.51
N LEU A 492 16.06 -18.91 21.30
CA LEU A 492 16.52 -17.78 22.11
C LEU A 492 16.06 -17.93 23.57
N GLU A 493 14.77 -18.20 23.82
CA GLU A 493 14.22 -18.45 25.16
C GLU A 493 15.01 -19.57 25.88
N LYS A 494 15.34 -20.64 25.17
CA LYS A 494 16.14 -21.77 25.70
C LYS A 494 17.57 -21.35 26.04
N ALA A 495 18.23 -20.57 25.18
CA ALA A 495 19.58 -20.07 25.41
C ALA A 495 19.63 -19.12 26.63
N LEU A 496 18.67 -18.19 26.72
CA LEU A 496 18.54 -17.25 27.84
C LEU A 496 18.29 -18.00 29.16
N LYS A 497 17.38 -18.99 29.16
CA LYS A 497 17.08 -19.80 30.35
C LYS A 497 18.30 -20.56 30.86
N LYS A 498 19.13 -21.12 29.97
CA LYS A 498 20.38 -21.80 30.33
C LYS A 498 21.38 -20.87 31.03
N MET A 499 21.31 -19.57 30.74
CA MET A 499 22.14 -18.53 31.33
C MET A 499 21.48 -17.79 32.50
N GLU A 500 20.34 -18.29 33.00
CA GLU A 500 19.58 -17.69 34.10
C GLU A 500 19.05 -16.26 33.81
N ILE A 501 18.85 -15.92 32.54
CA ILE A 501 18.29 -14.63 32.12
C ILE A 501 16.77 -14.76 31.97
N LEU A 502 16.01 -14.05 32.81
CA LEU A 502 14.54 -14.11 32.88
C LEU A 502 13.83 -12.90 32.24
N ALA A 503 14.51 -12.22 31.33
CA ALA A 503 14.03 -10.98 30.71
C ALA A 503 13.01 -11.24 29.57
N PRO A 504 12.00 -10.36 29.38
CA PRO A 504 11.10 -10.40 28.24
C PRO A 504 11.85 -10.17 26.93
N ILE A 505 11.31 -10.74 25.84
CA ILE A 505 11.84 -10.59 24.49
C ILE A 505 10.93 -9.67 23.67
N VAL A 506 11.51 -8.64 23.10
CA VAL A 506 10.91 -7.83 22.03
C VAL A 506 11.64 -8.06 20.71
N VAL A 507 10.94 -7.85 19.61
CA VAL A 507 11.40 -8.12 18.25
C VAL A 507 11.24 -6.85 17.42
N VAL A 508 12.27 -6.54 16.64
CA VAL A 508 12.27 -5.42 15.70
C VAL A 508 11.38 -5.74 14.50
N LYS A 509 10.54 -4.78 14.10
CA LYS A 509 9.76 -4.82 12.87
C LYS A 509 10.50 -4.15 11.72
N GLY A 510 10.08 -4.42 10.49
CA GLY A 510 10.63 -3.82 9.28
C GLY A 510 10.48 -2.30 9.23
N ASP A 511 9.51 -1.73 9.93
CA ASP A 511 9.31 -0.29 10.08
C ASP A 511 10.23 0.36 11.13
N GLY A 512 11.14 -0.42 11.75
CA GLY A 512 12.08 0.04 12.77
C GLY A 512 11.48 0.16 14.18
N THR A 513 10.25 -0.28 14.38
CA THR A 513 9.56 -0.22 15.68
C THR A 513 9.55 -1.60 16.35
N LEU A 514 9.27 -1.65 17.64
CA LEU A 514 9.30 -2.90 18.41
C LEU A 514 7.90 -3.51 18.59
N MET A 515 7.87 -4.84 18.65
CA MET A 515 6.71 -5.63 19.08
C MET A 515 7.16 -6.73 20.05
N ARG A 516 6.24 -7.31 20.82
CA ARG A 516 6.55 -8.44 21.69
C ARG A 516 6.82 -9.73 20.90
N ALA A 517 7.59 -10.63 21.51
CA ALA A 517 7.83 -11.97 20.97
C ALA A 517 6.54 -12.76 20.66
N GLU A 518 5.49 -12.63 21.47
CA GLU A 518 4.21 -13.31 21.23
C GLU A 518 3.53 -12.80 19.96
N MET A 519 3.51 -11.47 19.75
CA MET A 519 3.00 -10.87 18.51
C MET A 519 3.86 -11.25 17.31
N ALA A 520 5.18 -11.30 17.47
CA ALA A 520 6.10 -11.73 16.42
C ALA A 520 5.85 -13.18 15.98
N LYS A 521 5.51 -14.08 16.91
CA LYS A 521 5.15 -15.49 16.58
C LYS A 521 3.90 -15.58 15.70
N GLU A 522 2.95 -14.66 15.86
CA GLU A 522 1.72 -14.61 15.05
C GLU A 522 1.88 -13.82 13.75
N ARG A 523 2.72 -12.78 13.76
CA ARG A 523 2.92 -11.83 12.66
C ARG A 523 4.39 -11.73 12.21
N PRO A 524 5.06 -12.86 11.91
CA PRO A 524 6.46 -12.84 11.51
C PRO A 524 6.73 -12.02 10.25
N VAL A 525 5.73 -11.81 9.39
CA VAL A 525 5.87 -11.02 8.16
C VAL A 525 6.21 -9.56 8.46
N GLU A 526 5.85 -9.05 9.64
CA GLU A 526 6.21 -7.69 10.07
C GLU A 526 7.71 -7.57 10.42
N THR A 527 8.46 -8.68 10.51
CA THR A 527 9.92 -8.68 10.78
C THR A 527 10.79 -8.67 9.51
N ILE A 528 10.16 -8.64 8.32
CA ILE A 528 10.89 -8.46 7.06
C ILE A 528 11.67 -7.15 7.13
N PHE A 529 12.94 -7.17 6.75
CA PHE A 529 13.86 -6.03 6.83
C PHE A 529 14.14 -5.52 8.25
N SER A 530 13.80 -6.28 9.31
CA SER A 530 14.07 -5.86 10.70
C SER A 530 15.55 -5.72 11.01
N GLY A 531 16.42 -6.57 10.44
CA GLY A 531 17.87 -6.42 10.54
C GLY A 531 18.35 -5.07 10.02
N PRO A 532 18.16 -4.76 8.71
CA PRO A 532 18.47 -3.45 8.15
C PRO A 532 17.82 -2.28 8.89
N ALA A 533 16.58 -2.43 9.37
CA ALA A 533 15.92 -1.39 10.16
C ALA A 533 16.62 -1.14 11.51
N ALA A 534 17.06 -2.21 12.18
CA ALA A 534 17.88 -2.11 13.38
C ALA A 534 19.25 -1.48 13.06
N SER A 535 19.86 -1.79 11.93
CA SER A 535 21.09 -1.15 11.47
C SER A 535 20.95 0.37 11.42
N VAL A 536 19.88 0.87 10.79
CA VAL A 536 19.65 2.32 10.68
C VAL A 536 19.33 2.96 12.03
N ALA A 537 18.53 2.29 12.87
CA ALA A 537 18.28 2.75 14.23
C ALA A 537 19.58 2.87 15.04
N GLY A 538 20.48 1.89 14.91
CA GLY A 538 21.79 1.88 15.55
C GLY A 538 22.72 2.98 15.04
N ALA A 539 22.80 3.18 13.73
CA ALA A 539 23.58 4.26 13.12
C ALA A 539 23.13 5.64 13.63
N ARG A 540 21.82 5.91 13.66
CA ARG A 540 21.25 7.15 14.19
C ARG A 540 21.58 7.30 15.67
N HIS A 541 21.40 6.25 16.45
CA HIS A 541 21.66 6.26 17.88
C HIS A 541 23.13 6.53 18.23
N LEU A 542 24.06 5.91 17.49
CA LEU A 542 25.50 6.03 17.73
C LEU A 542 26.08 7.39 17.29
N THR A 543 25.47 8.04 16.31
CA THR A 543 26.02 9.29 15.73
C THR A 543 25.25 10.53 16.15
N GLY A 544 23.97 10.40 16.51
CA GLY A 544 23.07 11.53 16.78
C GLY A 544 22.74 12.37 15.54
N LEU A 545 23.14 11.96 14.33
CA LEU A 545 22.89 12.71 13.11
C LEU A 545 21.43 12.56 12.67
N GLU A 546 20.79 13.70 12.42
CA GLU A 546 19.39 13.76 11.98
C GLU A 546 19.24 13.73 10.45
N ASP A 547 20.25 14.14 9.70
CA ASP A 547 20.28 14.12 8.24
C ASP A 547 21.56 13.44 7.74
N ALA A 548 21.44 12.20 7.27
CA ALA A 548 22.59 11.39 6.85
C ALA A 548 22.15 10.24 5.90
N LEU A 549 23.11 9.67 5.17
CA LEU A 549 22.92 8.38 4.50
C LEU A 549 23.55 7.29 5.36
N VAL A 550 22.79 6.24 5.69
CA VAL A 550 23.31 5.06 6.40
C VAL A 550 23.65 3.98 5.39
N VAL A 551 24.81 3.35 5.60
CA VAL A 551 25.32 2.23 4.79
C VAL A 551 25.78 1.12 5.73
N ASP A 552 25.03 0.01 5.76
CA ASP A 552 25.40 -1.21 6.47
C ASP A 552 26.01 -2.21 5.50
N VAL A 553 27.33 -2.42 5.59
CA VAL A 553 28.01 -3.45 4.80
C VAL A 553 28.22 -4.68 5.66
N GLY A 554 27.48 -5.73 5.36
CA GLY A 554 27.66 -7.05 5.95
C GLY A 554 28.71 -7.89 5.20
N GLY A 555 28.73 -9.19 5.52
CA GLY A 555 29.48 -10.16 4.70
C GLY A 555 28.86 -10.34 3.32
N THR A 556 27.54 -10.17 3.19
CA THR A 556 26.78 -10.63 2.02
C THR A 556 26.16 -9.51 1.21
N THR A 557 25.69 -8.48 1.91
CA THR A 557 24.83 -7.44 1.38
C THR A 557 25.28 -6.09 1.91
N THR A 558 24.94 -5.06 1.15
CA THR A 558 25.04 -3.66 1.54
C THR A 558 23.62 -3.12 1.60
N ASP A 559 23.19 -2.68 2.77
CA ASP A 559 21.89 -2.05 2.98
C ASP A 559 22.08 -0.54 3.11
N THR A 560 21.29 0.25 2.40
CA THR A 560 21.39 1.71 2.38
C THR A 560 20.06 2.39 2.67
N ALA A 561 20.08 3.44 3.47
CA ALA A 561 18.89 4.20 3.86
C ALA A 561 19.20 5.68 4.03
N ALA A 562 18.28 6.55 3.62
CA ALA A 562 18.34 7.97 3.91
C ALA A 562 17.64 8.27 5.25
N VAL A 563 18.34 8.94 6.15
CA VAL A 563 17.78 9.53 7.36
C VAL A 563 17.57 11.01 7.08
N GLU A 564 16.33 11.48 7.27
CA GLU A 564 15.92 12.86 7.06
C GLU A 564 15.15 13.32 8.30
N ARG A 565 15.56 14.45 8.90
CA ARG A 565 14.94 15.01 10.12
C ARG A 565 14.79 13.97 11.24
N GLY A 566 15.83 13.16 11.45
CA GLY A 566 15.92 12.14 12.48
C GLY A 566 15.10 10.87 12.20
N SER A 567 14.50 10.72 11.02
CA SER A 567 13.66 9.58 10.68
C SER A 567 13.97 8.98 9.31
N VAL A 568 13.65 7.70 9.13
CA VAL A 568 13.68 7.06 7.81
C VAL A 568 12.26 6.99 7.30
N ARG A 569 12.07 7.27 6.01
CA ARG A 569 10.76 7.13 5.38
C ARG A 569 10.26 5.69 5.52
N VAL A 570 9.00 5.55 5.95
CA VAL A 570 8.31 4.26 5.98
C VAL A 570 7.45 4.13 4.73
N CYS A 571 7.56 3.02 4.02
CA CYS A 571 6.67 2.71 2.89
C CYS A 571 5.29 2.32 3.42
N SER A 572 4.40 3.31 3.58
CA SER A 572 3.08 3.16 4.22
C SER A 572 2.09 2.30 3.43
N THR A 573 2.23 2.23 2.10
CA THR A 573 1.46 1.36 1.21
C THR A 573 2.07 -0.04 1.07
N GLY A 574 3.04 -0.37 1.92
CA GLY A 574 3.72 -1.66 1.97
C GLY A 574 5.03 -1.72 1.18
N SER A 575 5.62 -2.90 1.12
CA SER A 575 6.95 -3.15 0.53
C SER A 575 6.92 -4.31 -0.46
N THR A 576 7.90 -4.36 -1.35
CA THR A 576 8.06 -5.45 -2.32
C THR A 576 9.15 -6.39 -1.83
N VAL A 577 8.85 -7.69 -1.75
CA VAL A 577 9.78 -8.72 -1.26
C VAL A 577 9.73 -9.91 -2.20
N ALA A 578 10.89 -10.36 -2.68
CA ALA A 578 10.98 -11.47 -3.64
C ALA A 578 10.08 -11.29 -4.88
N GLY A 579 10.00 -10.06 -5.40
CA GLY A 579 9.15 -9.70 -6.55
C GLY A 579 7.64 -9.64 -6.26
N ARG A 580 7.22 -9.86 -5.01
CA ARG A 580 5.80 -9.83 -4.59
C ARG A 580 5.50 -8.55 -3.83
N ARG A 581 4.43 -7.86 -4.21
CA ARG A 581 3.93 -6.70 -3.46
C ARG A 581 3.23 -7.17 -2.18
N THR A 582 3.52 -6.51 -1.07
CA THR A 582 2.92 -6.79 0.25
C THR A 582 2.40 -5.50 0.87
N HIS A 583 1.54 -5.62 1.89
CA HIS A 583 1.14 -4.49 2.73
C HIS A 583 2.04 -4.31 3.98
N VAL A 584 3.15 -5.05 4.07
CA VAL A 584 4.07 -4.91 5.20
C VAL A 584 4.77 -3.56 5.12
N ARG A 585 4.52 -2.73 6.13
CA ARG A 585 5.25 -1.47 6.34
C ARG A 585 6.71 -1.80 6.62
N ALA A 586 7.61 -1.22 5.85
CA ALA A 586 9.04 -1.32 6.05
C ALA A 586 9.71 0.03 5.85
N LEU A 587 10.86 0.23 6.48
CA LEU A 587 11.74 1.35 6.18
C LEU A 587 12.17 1.30 4.70
N ASP A 588 12.32 2.47 4.11
CA ASP A 588 12.77 2.66 2.74
C ASP A 588 14.28 2.39 2.61
N ILE A 589 14.59 1.09 2.50
CA ILE A 589 15.93 0.52 2.49
C ILE A 589 16.21 -0.14 1.14
N ARG A 590 17.40 0.12 0.62
CA ARG A 590 17.90 -0.48 -0.61
C ARG A 590 19.02 -1.46 -0.31
N THR A 591 18.85 -2.72 -0.73
CA THR A 591 19.80 -3.81 -0.54
C THR A 591 20.54 -4.14 -1.84
N ALA A 592 21.86 -4.23 -1.78
CA ALA A 592 22.73 -4.67 -2.89
C ALA A 592 23.57 -5.88 -2.50
N GLY A 593 23.86 -6.77 -3.46
CA GLY A 593 24.67 -7.99 -3.29
C GLY A 593 26.18 -7.74 -3.21
N LEU A 594 26.60 -6.79 -2.38
CA LEU A 594 27.99 -6.38 -2.18
C LEU A 594 28.33 -6.48 -0.68
N GLY A 595 29.42 -7.14 -0.32
CA GLY A 595 29.85 -7.29 1.06
C GLY A 595 31.27 -7.83 1.17
N GLY A 596 31.73 -8.06 2.41
CA GLY A 596 33.08 -8.60 2.67
C GLY A 596 33.33 -9.98 2.06
N ASP A 597 32.27 -10.79 1.89
CA ASP A 597 32.31 -12.18 1.45
C ASP A 597 31.72 -12.35 0.02
N SER A 598 31.62 -11.24 -0.73
CA SER A 598 31.28 -11.29 -2.15
C SER A 598 32.36 -12.05 -2.93
N LEU A 599 31.93 -13.00 -3.76
CA LEU A 599 32.84 -13.78 -4.60
C LEU A 599 33.56 -12.86 -5.59
N ILE A 600 34.88 -12.89 -5.57
CA ILE A 600 35.73 -12.35 -6.63
C ILE A 600 35.94 -13.48 -7.65
N ASN A 601 35.37 -13.31 -8.83
CA ASN A 601 35.52 -14.25 -9.94
C ASN A 601 36.27 -13.57 -11.09
N ARG A 602 36.99 -14.35 -11.89
CA ARG A 602 37.60 -13.92 -13.13
C ARG A 602 37.05 -14.78 -14.26
N GLU A 603 36.50 -14.15 -15.28
CA GLU A 603 36.02 -14.81 -16.51
C GLU A 603 36.54 -14.07 -17.73
N LYS A 604 37.17 -14.80 -18.65
CA LYS A 604 37.76 -14.28 -19.89
C LYS A 604 38.65 -13.04 -19.67
N GLY A 605 39.39 -13.03 -18.55
CA GLY A 605 40.29 -11.93 -18.18
C GLY A 605 39.64 -10.77 -17.41
N VAL A 606 38.31 -10.77 -17.25
CA VAL A 606 37.56 -9.73 -16.53
C VAL A 606 37.25 -10.20 -15.11
N PHE A 607 37.53 -9.35 -14.12
CA PHE A 607 37.13 -9.60 -12.74
C PHE A 607 35.72 -9.09 -12.47
N SER A 608 34.94 -9.85 -11.73
CA SER A 608 33.65 -9.46 -11.17
C SER A 608 33.64 -9.71 -9.67
N ILE A 609 32.87 -8.90 -8.93
CA ILE A 609 32.71 -9.00 -7.49
C ILE A 609 31.22 -9.12 -7.19
N GLY A 610 30.81 -10.22 -6.58
CA GLY A 610 29.39 -10.53 -6.34
C GLY A 610 28.63 -10.89 -7.64
N PRO A 611 27.29 -11.01 -7.57
CA PRO A 611 26.45 -10.92 -6.37
C PRO A 611 26.49 -12.18 -5.50
N ARG A 612 27.11 -13.26 -5.98
CA ARG A 612 27.21 -14.52 -5.22
C ARG A 612 28.11 -14.36 -4.00
N ARG A 613 27.66 -14.91 -2.87
CA ARG A 613 28.42 -15.03 -1.63
C ARG A 613 29.21 -16.34 -1.58
N VAL A 614 30.43 -16.30 -1.04
CA VAL A 614 31.21 -17.49 -0.64
C VAL A 614 31.95 -17.21 0.67
N ALA A 615 32.29 -18.23 1.45
CA ALA A 615 33.14 -18.02 2.62
C ALA A 615 34.58 -17.67 2.21
N PRO A 616 35.29 -16.82 2.96
CA PRO A 616 36.69 -16.48 2.67
C PRO A 616 37.62 -17.70 2.72
N ILE A 617 38.66 -17.71 1.89
CA ILE A 617 39.70 -18.76 1.95
C ILE A 617 40.45 -18.73 3.29
N ALA A 618 40.66 -17.54 3.87
CA ALA A 618 41.26 -17.42 5.20
C ALA A 618 40.45 -18.21 6.25
N TRP A 619 39.12 -18.06 6.21
CA TRP A 619 38.20 -18.78 7.10
C TRP A 619 38.28 -20.29 6.86
N LEU A 620 38.25 -20.75 5.60
CA LEU A 620 38.41 -22.17 5.26
C LEU A 620 39.70 -22.75 5.86
N GLY A 621 40.82 -22.04 5.69
CA GLY A 621 42.13 -22.47 6.18
C GLY A 621 42.29 -22.48 7.71
N SER A 622 41.37 -21.86 8.46
CA SER A 622 41.38 -21.86 9.93
C SER A 622 40.50 -22.94 10.52
N ASN A 623 39.43 -23.32 9.81
CA ASN A 623 38.37 -24.15 10.37
C ASN A 623 38.39 -25.59 9.83
N PHE A 624 39.06 -25.87 8.71
CA PHE A 624 39.01 -27.18 8.08
C PHE A 624 40.40 -27.77 7.84
N VAL A 625 40.62 -28.94 8.43
CA VAL A 625 41.80 -29.77 8.16
C VAL A 625 41.79 -30.20 6.69
N GLY A 626 42.94 -30.09 6.01
CA GLY A 626 43.08 -30.45 4.60
C GLY A 626 42.65 -29.35 3.61
N ALA A 627 42.33 -28.14 4.08
CA ALA A 627 42.11 -26.98 3.21
C ALA A 627 43.35 -26.63 2.37
N ASP A 628 44.54 -26.73 2.96
CA ASP A 628 45.84 -26.63 2.30
C ASP A 628 45.97 -27.59 1.11
N LYS A 629 45.56 -28.87 1.29
CA LYS A 629 45.58 -29.88 0.23
C LYS A 629 44.67 -29.52 -0.95
N ALA A 630 43.53 -28.90 -0.68
CA ALA A 630 42.63 -28.40 -1.73
C ALA A 630 43.27 -27.24 -2.51
N ILE A 631 43.95 -26.32 -1.81
CA ILE A 631 44.68 -25.21 -2.44
C ILE A 631 45.87 -25.76 -3.26
N ASP A 632 46.59 -26.76 -2.75
CA ASP A 632 47.71 -27.40 -3.45
C ASP A 632 47.27 -28.12 -4.73
N TYR A 633 46.14 -28.81 -4.66
CA TYR A 633 45.53 -29.44 -5.82
C TYR A 633 45.27 -28.44 -6.96
N LEU A 634 44.79 -27.23 -6.63
CA LEU A 634 44.57 -26.16 -7.59
C LEU A 634 45.89 -25.60 -8.13
N SER A 635 46.86 -25.35 -7.24
CA SER A 635 48.15 -24.77 -7.62
C SER A 635 48.91 -25.60 -8.66
N THR A 636 48.85 -26.93 -8.54
CA THR A 636 49.48 -27.89 -9.47
C THR A 636 48.78 -27.96 -10.83
N ARG A 637 47.60 -27.33 -10.98
CA ARG A 637 46.72 -27.43 -12.16
C ARG A 637 46.28 -26.07 -12.68
N LEU A 638 47.03 -25.02 -12.35
CA LEU A 638 46.63 -23.63 -12.55
C LEU A 638 46.21 -23.33 -14.00
N ARG A 639 46.90 -23.89 -15.00
CA ARG A 639 46.60 -23.70 -16.43
C ARG A 639 45.14 -24.01 -16.82
N ARG A 640 44.45 -24.87 -16.06
CA ARG A 640 43.04 -25.20 -16.31
C ARG A 640 42.07 -24.04 -16.04
N PHE A 641 42.51 -23.02 -15.31
CA PHE A 641 41.69 -21.89 -14.85
C PHE A 641 42.05 -20.58 -15.56
N GLU A 642 42.81 -20.63 -16.66
CA GLU A 642 43.23 -19.45 -17.42
C GLU A 642 42.05 -18.62 -17.94
N THR A 643 40.94 -19.28 -18.31
CA THR A 643 39.73 -18.63 -18.81
C THR A 643 38.73 -18.30 -17.72
N SER A 644 38.62 -19.11 -16.66
CA SER A 644 37.66 -18.90 -15.57
C SER A 644 38.17 -19.46 -14.25
N THR A 645 37.97 -18.70 -13.17
CA THR A 645 38.28 -19.12 -11.79
C THR A 645 37.10 -19.79 -11.08
N ARG A 646 35.94 -19.91 -11.74
CA ARG A 646 34.72 -20.50 -11.15
C ARG A 646 34.97 -21.87 -10.51
N ASN A 647 35.70 -22.75 -11.21
CA ASN A 647 35.96 -24.11 -10.75
C ASN A 647 37.08 -24.21 -9.70
N MET A 648 37.73 -23.09 -9.34
CA MET A 648 38.71 -23.02 -8.24
C MET A 648 38.04 -22.92 -6.86
N GLN A 649 36.74 -22.65 -6.81
CA GLN A 649 36.00 -22.59 -5.55
C GLN A 649 36.06 -23.94 -4.82
N ILE A 650 36.14 -23.89 -3.49
CA ILE A 650 36.33 -25.06 -2.61
C ILE A 650 35.07 -25.27 -1.79
N LEU A 651 34.59 -26.51 -1.71
CA LEU A 651 33.44 -26.88 -0.89
C LEU A 651 33.94 -27.57 0.38
N ALA A 652 33.32 -27.26 1.51
CA ALA A 652 33.53 -27.90 2.81
C ALA A 652 32.18 -28.29 3.42
N VAL A 653 32.11 -29.40 4.15
CA VAL A 653 30.90 -29.79 4.89
C VAL A 653 30.82 -28.96 6.17
N THR A 654 29.71 -28.27 6.38
CA THR A 654 29.48 -27.38 7.54
C THR A 654 28.27 -27.75 8.38
N GLY A 655 27.29 -28.43 7.79
CA GLY A 655 26.01 -28.76 8.42
C GLY A 655 25.74 -30.25 8.46
N THR A 656 24.55 -30.61 8.94
CA THR A 656 24.08 -32.01 9.01
C THR A 656 23.09 -32.31 7.89
N VAL A 657 22.87 -33.59 7.61
CA VAL A 657 21.95 -34.07 6.56
C VAL A 657 20.66 -34.65 7.14
N ASP A 658 20.44 -34.51 8.45
CA ASP A 658 19.40 -35.21 9.21
C ASP A 658 17.98 -34.97 8.71
N HIS A 659 17.77 -33.88 7.95
CA HIS A 659 16.47 -33.47 7.42
C HIS A 659 16.38 -33.58 5.89
N LEU A 660 17.37 -34.19 5.22
CA LEU A 660 17.43 -34.30 3.77
C LEU A 660 17.49 -35.74 3.28
N GLN A 661 16.54 -36.08 2.40
CA GLN A 661 16.66 -37.28 1.57
C GLN A 661 17.62 -37.00 0.41
N LEU A 662 18.86 -37.42 0.57
CA LEU A 662 19.93 -37.20 -0.41
C LEU A 662 19.77 -38.10 -1.64
N THR A 663 19.97 -37.52 -2.81
CA THR A 663 20.18 -38.25 -4.08
C THR A 663 21.51 -39.00 -4.06
N GLU A 664 21.65 -40.01 -4.92
CA GLU A 664 22.91 -40.77 -5.03
C GLU A 664 24.12 -39.88 -5.36
N MET A 665 23.92 -38.86 -6.20
CA MET A 665 25.00 -37.93 -6.52
C MET A 665 25.36 -37.01 -5.35
N GLU A 666 24.39 -36.54 -4.56
CA GLU A 666 24.67 -35.76 -3.35
C GLU A 666 25.41 -36.59 -2.30
N LYS A 667 25.00 -37.85 -2.07
CA LYS A 667 25.73 -38.79 -1.19
C LYS A 667 27.18 -38.95 -1.65
N LYS A 668 27.40 -39.12 -2.97
CA LYS A 668 28.74 -39.22 -3.55
C LYS A 668 29.55 -37.94 -3.30
N VAL A 669 28.98 -36.77 -3.54
CA VAL A 669 29.66 -35.47 -3.27
C VAL A 669 30.03 -35.35 -1.79
N LEU A 670 29.11 -35.65 -0.88
CA LEU A 670 29.34 -35.56 0.56
C LEU A 670 30.41 -36.55 1.05
N SER A 671 30.39 -37.80 0.59
CA SER A 671 31.43 -38.79 0.91
C SER A 671 32.84 -38.34 0.49
N LEU A 672 32.93 -37.60 -0.62
CA LEU A 672 34.21 -37.03 -1.07
C LEU A 672 34.67 -35.88 -0.17
N LEU A 673 33.74 -35.11 0.38
CA LEU A 673 34.01 -33.94 1.23
C LEU A 673 34.19 -34.28 2.72
N GLU A 674 33.74 -35.45 3.16
CA GLU A 674 33.77 -35.92 4.56
C GLU A 674 35.18 -35.83 5.19
N ASN A 675 36.21 -36.17 4.42
CA ASN A 675 37.58 -36.23 4.92
C ASN A 675 38.36 -34.91 4.79
N ARG A 676 38.03 -34.09 3.80
CA ARG A 676 38.64 -32.77 3.60
C ARG A 676 37.85 -31.94 2.59
N PRO A 677 38.00 -30.60 2.63
CA PRO A 677 37.51 -29.73 1.57
C PRO A 677 38.07 -30.12 0.19
N ARG A 678 37.28 -29.92 -0.87
CA ARG A 678 37.69 -30.16 -2.27
C ARG A 678 37.20 -29.06 -3.19
N SER A 679 38.00 -28.76 -4.22
CA SER A 679 37.57 -27.83 -5.27
C SER A 679 36.47 -28.42 -6.13
N ILE A 680 35.66 -27.55 -6.76
CA ILE A 680 34.64 -27.97 -7.74
C ILE A 680 35.30 -28.78 -8.86
N ASP A 681 36.43 -28.31 -9.37
CA ASP A 681 37.22 -29.03 -10.38
C ASP A 681 37.68 -30.43 -9.92
N GLU A 682 37.98 -30.59 -8.62
CA GLU A 682 38.29 -31.90 -8.03
C GLU A 682 37.06 -32.80 -7.93
N LEU A 683 35.92 -32.26 -7.49
CA LEU A 683 34.68 -33.00 -7.36
C LEU A 683 34.16 -33.46 -8.72
N THR A 684 34.10 -32.57 -9.71
CA THR A 684 33.67 -32.89 -11.09
C THR A 684 34.43 -34.11 -11.64
N ARG A 685 35.75 -34.17 -11.43
CA ARG A 685 36.57 -35.29 -11.87
C ARG A 685 36.31 -36.57 -11.09
N LYS A 686 36.15 -36.48 -9.77
CA LYS A 686 35.93 -37.66 -8.91
C LYS A 686 34.51 -38.22 -9.01
N THR A 687 33.55 -37.39 -9.38
CA THR A 687 32.17 -37.84 -9.63
C THR A 687 31.97 -38.33 -11.06
N SER A 688 32.92 -38.05 -11.97
CA SER A 688 32.88 -38.36 -13.41
C SER A 688 31.76 -37.64 -14.15
N VAL A 689 31.32 -36.48 -13.67
CA VAL A 689 30.35 -35.64 -14.38
C VAL A 689 31.06 -34.78 -15.42
N LEU A 690 30.40 -34.56 -16.57
CA LEU A 690 31.00 -33.85 -17.71
C LEU A 690 31.25 -32.36 -17.45
N ILE A 691 30.35 -31.71 -16.71
CA ILE A 691 30.40 -30.28 -16.40
C ILE A 691 30.02 -30.03 -14.94
N ASP A 692 30.50 -28.94 -14.36
CA ASP A 692 30.25 -28.55 -12.96
C ASP A 692 28.75 -28.41 -12.63
N ARG A 693 27.93 -27.99 -13.61
CA ARG A 693 26.48 -27.85 -13.46
C ARG A 693 25.75 -29.17 -13.14
N HIS A 694 26.37 -30.32 -13.41
CA HIS A 694 25.79 -31.62 -13.07
C HIS A 694 26.11 -32.05 -11.63
N LEU A 695 26.89 -31.26 -10.87
CA LEU A 695 27.01 -31.46 -9.44
C LEU A 695 25.78 -30.88 -8.73
N PRO A 696 25.07 -31.66 -7.89
CA PRO A 696 23.89 -31.22 -7.16
C PRO A 696 24.29 -30.39 -5.94
N LEU A 697 24.87 -29.21 -6.18
CA LEU A 697 25.42 -28.37 -5.10
C LEU A 697 24.37 -27.44 -4.50
N GLU A 698 23.46 -26.92 -5.32
CA GLU A 698 22.52 -25.87 -4.95
C GLU A 698 21.66 -26.27 -3.74
N ARG A 699 21.04 -27.44 -3.78
CA ARG A 699 20.23 -27.95 -2.66
C ARG A 699 21.04 -28.17 -1.38
N LEU A 700 22.27 -28.64 -1.50
CA LEU A 700 23.17 -28.82 -0.34
C LEU A 700 23.62 -27.48 0.25
N GLU A 701 23.82 -26.46 -0.58
CA GLU A 701 24.18 -25.10 -0.17
C GLU A 701 22.99 -24.38 0.48
N GLU A 702 21.80 -24.46 -0.12
CA GLU A 702 20.55 -23.90 0.40
C GLU A 702 20.18 -24.47 1.77
N ASN A 703 20.52 -25.74 2.01
CA ASN A 703 20.31 -26.40 3.28
C ASN A 703 21.53 -26.31 4.23
N PHE A 704 22.54 -25.51 3.90
CA PHE A 704 23.75 -25.27 4.71
C PHE A 704 24.57 -26.53 5.04
N VAL A 705 24.34 -27.64 4.32
CA VAL A 705 25.11 -28.88 4.45
C VAL A 705 26.55 -28.64 4.06
N ILE A 706 26.74 -27.90 2.95
CA ILE A 706 28.05 -27.53 2.44
C ILE A 706 28.20 -26.02 2.34
N GLN A 707 29.41 -25.53 2.59
CA GLN A 707 29.81 -24.15 2.43
C GLN A 707 30.81 -24.03 1.28
N ARG A 708 30.46 -23.22 0.29
CA ARG A 708 31.37 -22.82 -0.77
C ARG A 708 32.28 -21.71 -0.31
N CYS A 709 33.56 -21.85 -0.65
CA CYS A 709 34.65 -20.94 -0.32
C CYS A 709 35.36 -20.47 -1.60
N GLY A 710 35.82 -19.23 -1.63
CA GLY A 710 36.51 -18.63 -2.78
C GLY A 710 37.18 -17.31 -2.40
N LEU A 711 37.84 -16.66 -3.36
CA LEU A 711 38.48 -15.37 -3.10
C LEU A 711 37.40 -14.32 -2.81
N THR A 712 37.59 -13.55 -1.73
CA THR A 712 36.67 -12.50 -1.27
C THR A 712 37.42 -11.19 -0.94
N PRO A 713 36.71 -10.04 -0.84
CA PRO A 713 37.29 -8.82 -0.26
C PRO A 713 37.91 -9.04 1.12
N THR A 714 37.30 -9.87 1.97
CA THR A 714 37.85 -10.29 3.26
C THR A 714 39.23 -10.93 3.12
N ASP A 715 39.46 -11.78 2.10
CA ASP A 715 40.78 -12.36 1.84
C ASP A 715 41.80 -11.29 1.40
N LEU A 716 41.38 -10.31 0.60
CA LEU A 716 42.24 -9.19 0.20
C LEU A 716 42.71 -8.38 1.42
N LEU A 717 41.84 -8.18 2.41
CA LEU A 717 42.18 -7.51 3.68
C LEU A 717 43.16 -8.35 4.53
N HIS A 718 43.05 -9.68 4.52
CA HIS A 718 44.05 -10.56 5.16
C HIS A 718 45.41 -10.44 4.50
N VAL A 719 45.44 -10.50 3.16
CA VAL A 719 46.67 -10.33 2.39
C VAL A 719 47.27 -8.94 2.58
N ALA A 720 46.43 -7.93 2.79
CA ALA A 720 46.85 -6.57 3.09
C ALA A 720 47.41 -6.37 4.51
N GLY A 721 47.13 -7.30 5.43
CA GLY A 721 47.37 -7.12 6.86
C GLY A 721 46.42 -6.14 7.54
N GLU A 722 45.39 -5.65 6.84
CA GLU A 722 44.36 -4.75 7.38
C GLU A 722 43.38 -5.49 8.30
N PHE A 723 43.18 -6.80 8.08
CA PHE A 723 42.30 -7.64 8.90
C PHE A 723 42.86 -9.08 9.03
N GLN A 724 43.18 -9.54 10.25
CA GLN A 724 43.91 -10.80 10.46
C GLN A 724 43.24 -11.73 11.48
N ARG A 725 41.96 -12.03 11.28
CA ARG A 725 41.20 -12.93 12.19
C ARG A 725 41.44 -14.42 11.90
N TRP A 726 41.78 -14.75 10.67
CA TRP A 726 41.91 -16.13 10.18
C TRP A 726 43.25 -16.37 9.48
N ASN A 727 43.38 -17.56 8.87
CA ASN A 727 44.60 -18.06 8.24
C ASN A 727 45.00 -17.21 7.02
N THR A 728 45.82 -16.19 7.30
CA THR A 728 46.37 -15.27 6.30
C THR A 728 47.23 -15.99 5.26
N ALA A 729 47.94 -17.06 5.64
CA ALA A 729 48.77 -17.82 4.72
C ALA A 729 47.95 -18.54 3.64
N ALA A 730 46.78 -19.09 4.00
CA ALA A 730 45.85 -19.72 3.06
C ALA A 730 45.30 -18.69 2.05
N ALA A 731 44.85 -17.53 2.53
CA ALA A 731 44.39 -16.44 1.67
C ALA A 731 45.49 -15.95 0.72
N GLY A 732 46.69 -15.71 1.24
CA GLY A 732 47.84 -15.28 0.42
C GLY A 732 48.27 -16.32 -0.61
N LYS A 733 48.23 -17.62 -0.29
CA LYS A 733 48.51 -18.68 -1.26
C LYS A 733 47.47 -18.72 -2.37
N PHE A 734 46.18 -18.61 -2.03
CA PHE A 734 45.11 -18.61 -3.02
C PHE A 734 45.14 -17.35 -3.90
N PHE A 735 45.36 -16.17 -3.30
CA PHE A 735 45.46 -14.92 -4.03
C PHE A 735 46.63 -14.90 -5.02
N ARG A 736 47.78 -15.46 -4.65
CA ARG A 736 48.93 -15.64 -5.55
C ARG A 736 48.60 -16.41 -6.82
N MET A 737 47.79 -17.45 -6.71
CA MET A 737 47.32 -18.21 -7.87
C MET A 737 46.48 -17.33 -8.81
N ILE A 738 45.60 -16.50 -8.25
CA ILE A 738 44.74 -15.57 -8.99
C ILE A 738 45.57 -14.48 -9.67
N ALA A 739 46.57 -13.93 -8.98
CA ALA A 739 47.53 -12.98 -9.54
C ALA A 739 48.29 -13.59 -10.73
N ALA A 740 48.83 -14.80 -10.57
CA ALA A 740 49.51 -15.53 -11.63
C ALA A 740 48.60 -15.79 -12.85
N LEU A 741 47.35 -16.21 -12.64
CA LEU A 741 46.36 -16.39 -13.72
C LEU A 741 46.03 -15.09 -14.46
N SER A 742 46.07 -13.96 -13.76
CA SER A 742 45.82 -12.64 -14.34
C SER A 742 47.04 -12.03 -15.02
N LYS A 743 48.23 -12.62 -14.82
CA LYS A 743 49.54 -12.07 -15.25
C LYS A 743 49.78 -10.64 -14.73
N ARG A 744 49.32 -10.35 -13.51
CA ARG A 744 49.51 -9.07 -12.82
C ARG A 744 50.30 -9.29 -11.54
N ASP A 745 51.03 -8.28 -11.10
CA ASP A 745 51.67 -8.29 -9.80
C ASP A 745 50.63 -8.29 -8.67
N GLU A 746 50.97 -8.94 -7.55
CA GLU A 746 50.05 -9.13 -6.42
C GLU A 746 49.60 -7.80 -5.82
N ALA A 747 50.51 -6.82 -5.72
CA ALA A 747 50.23 -5.53 -5.09
C ALA A 747 49.24 -4.70 -5.91
N SER A 748 49.47 -4.55 -7.21
CA SER A 748 48.60 -3.82 -8.14
C SER A 748 47.25 -4.51 -8.28
N LEU A 749 47.22 -5.84 -8.44
CA LEU A 749 45.94 -6.55 -8.52
C LEU A 749 45.11 -6.38 -7.24
N ARG A 750 45.74 -6.49 -6.07
CA ARG A 750 45.07 -6.29 -4.79
C ARG A 750 44.49 -4.88 -4.70
N GLN A 751 45.29 -3.87 -5.01
CA GLN A 751 44.85 -2.47 -5.00
C GLN A 751 43.66 -2.25 -5.95
N GLN A 752 43.76 -2.74 -7.19
CA GLN A 752 42.69 -2.63 -8.17
C GLN A 752 41.39 -3.31 -7.71
N LEU A 753 41.47 -4.51 -7.12
CA LEU A 753 40.29 -5.22 -6.63
C LEU A 753 39.66 -4.49 -5.43
N LEU A 754 40.46 -4.01 -4.47
CA LEU A 754 39.97 -3.20 -3.35
C LEU A 754 39.32 -1.88 -3.82
N GLU A 755 39.91 -1.23 -4.83
CA GLU A 755 39.35 -0.04 -5.45
C GLU A 755 38.02 -0.35 -6.16
N THR A 756 37.92 -1.51 -6.81
CA THR A 756 36.67 -1.98 -7.44
C THR A 756 35.58 -2.20 -6.41
N VAL A 757 35.88 -2.78 -5.25
CA VAL A 757 34.91 -2.92 -4.14
C VAL A 757 34.43 -1.55 -3.67
N SER A 758 35.36 -0.61 -3.47
CA SER A 758 35.05 0.75 -2.99
C SER A 758 34.23 1.54 -4.01
N ARG A 759 34.52 1.37 -5.30
CA ARG A 759 33.76 1.95 -6.42
C ARG A 759 32.34 1.42 -6.50
N ASN A 760 32.16 0.10 -6.34
CA ASN A 760 30.83 -0.50 -6.31
C ASN A 760 30.03 0.01 -5.09
N LEU A 761 30.68 0.18 -3.93
CA LEU A 761 30.05 0.77 -2.75
C LEU A 761 29.64 2.23 -2.98
N ALA A 762 30.51 3.03 -3.60
CA ALA A 762 30.21 4.42 -3.97
C ALA A 762 29.02 4.52 -4.95
N LEU A 763 28.93 3.58 -5.91
CA LEU A 763 27.77 3.48 -6.80
C LEU A 763 26.49 3.19 -6.02
N GLU A 764 26.49 2.24 -5.08
CA GLU A 764 25.28 1.93 -4.29
C GLU A 764 24.84 3.12 -3.41
N ILE A 765 25.79 3.87 -2.86
CA ILE A 765 25.53 5.13 -2.13
C ILE A 765 24.82 6.15 -3.04
N LEU A 766 25.34 6.37 -4.25
CA LEU A 766 24.75 7.29 -5.22
C LEU A 766 23.37 6.83 -5.70
N LYS A 767 23.20 5.53 -5.96
CA LYS A 767 21.91 4.96 -6.35
C LYS A 767 20.85 5.23 -5.29
N ARG A 768 21.17 5.07 -4.01
CA ARG A 768 20.20 5.35 -2.95
C ARG A 768 19.78 6.81 -2.91
N GLN A 769 20.71 7.73 -3.18
CA GLN A 769 20.41 9.16 -3.25
C GLN A 769 19.54 9.52 -4.47
N LEU A 770 19.73 8.83 -5.60
CA LEU A 770 18.98 9.06 -6.83
C LEU A 770 17.60 8.38 -6.85
N ASP A 771 17.37 7.39 -5.98
CA ASP A 771 16.14 6.60 -5.93
C ASP A 771 14.87 7.46 -5.70
N ASP A 772 15.04 8.60 -5.02
CA ASP A 772 13.97 9.58 -4.78
C ASP A 772 13.63 10.42 -6.03
N GLU A 773 14.49 10.43 -7.04
CA GLU A 773 14.38 11.29 -8.24
C GLU A 773 14.08 10.49 -9.51
N VAL A 774 14.76 9.36 -9.72
CA VAL A 774 14.75 8.56 -10.95
C VAL A 774 15.06 7.10 -10.68
N ASN A 775 14.86 6.21 -11.66
CA ASN A 775 15.31 4.82 -11.55
C ASN A 775 16.86 4.75 -11.56
N PRO A 776 17.51 4.39 -10.45
CA PRO A 776 18.97 4.45 -10.33
C PRO A 776 19.67 3.27 -11.05
N GLU A 777 18.94 2.23 -11.47
CA GLU A 777 19.52 1.12 -12.27
C GLU A 777 19.99 1.58 -13.65
N ALA A 778 19.53 2.74 -14.11
CA ALA A 778 20.02 3.38 -15.32
C ALA A 778 21.54 3.62 -15.29
N LEU A 779 22.16 3.73 -14.11
CA LEU A 779 23.62 3.83 -13.96
C LEU A 779 24.36 2.61 -14.54
N HIS A 780 23.72 1.44 -14.56
CA HIS A 780 24.30 0.22 -15.12
C HIS A 780 23.88 -0.05 -16.56
N SER A 781 22.71 0.39 -17.01
CA SER A 781 22.21 0.08 -18.35
C SER A 781 22.49 1.17 -19.39
N CYS A 782 22.71 2.42 -18.96
CA CYS A 782 22.94 3.55 -19.86
C CYS A 782 24.44 3.76 -20.13
N PRO A 783 24.90 3.69 -21.40
CA PRO A 783 26.31 3.92 -21.75
C PRO A 783 26.83 5.32 -21.37
N VAL A 784 25.96 6.34 -21.43
CA VAL A 784 26.30 7.71 -21.04
C VAL A 784 26.55 7.79 -19.53
N CYS A 785 25.65 7.22 -18.72
CA CYS A 785 25.83 7.15 -17.27
C CYS A 785 27.12 6.39 -16.91
N GLN A 786 27.37 5.25 -17.54
CA GLN A 786 28.61 4.49 -17.32
C GLN A 786 29.86 5.31 -17.64
N ALA A 787 29.87 6.01 -18.78
CA ALA A 787 30.99 6.87 -19.15
C ALA A 787 31.19 8.01 -18.14
N LEU A 788 30.12 8.69 -17.72
CA LEU A 788 30.20 9.75 -16.71
C LEU A 788 30.71 9.21 -15.37
N MET A 789 30.16 8.09 -14.88
CA MET A 789 30.60 7.47 -13.62
C MET A 789 32.06 7.03 -13.67
N ASN A 790 32.52 6.47 -14.78
CA ASN A 790 33.93 6.12 -14.97
C ASN A 790 34.83 7.36 -14.87
N ASN A 791 34.40 8.49 -15.44
CA ASN A 791 35.14 9.75 -15.33
C ASN A 791 35.09 10.33 -13.92
N VAL A 792 33.96 10.24 -13.19
CA VAL A 792 33.88 10.63 -11.77
C VAL A 792 34.92 9.87 -10.95
N PHE A 793 34.95 8.54 -11.07
CA PHE A 793 35.89 7.71 -10.32
C PHE A 793 37.36 7.87 -10.72
N SER A 794 37.62 8.35 -11.95
CA SER A 794 38.98 8.61 -12.44
C SER A 794 39.43 10.07 -12.25
N GLY A 795 38.57 10.94 -11.70
CA GLY A 795 38.85 12.38 -11.55
C GLY A 795 38.75 13.19 -12.86
N GLY A 796 38.15 12.62 -13.90
CA GLY A 796 38.04 13.18 -15.24
C GLY A 796 38.74 12.38 -16.33
N ASN A 797 38.96 13.02 -17.46
CA ASN A 797 39.80 12.55 -18.57
C ASN A 797 40.65 13.71 -19.11
N SER A 798 41.25 13.54 -20.29
CA SER A 798 42.10 14.57 -20.91
C SER A 798 41.36 15.85 -21.32
N GLN A 799 40.03 15.82 -21.43
CA GLN A 799 39.20 16.93 -21.91
C GLN A 799 38.45 17.65 -20.78
N TYR A 800 38.06 16.95 -19.72
CA TYR A 800 37.29 17.54 -18.63
C TYR A 800 37.50 16.82 -17.29
N ARG A 801 37.15 17.51 -16.20
CA ARG A 801 37.06 16.94 -14.85
C ARG A 801 35.62 16.94 -14.38
N ILE A 802 35.24 15.89 -13.65
CA ILE A 802 33.94 15.78 -12.99
C ILE A 802 34.20 15.43 -11.54
N HIS A 803 33.54 16.11 -10.63
CA HIS A 803 33.51 15.80 -9.22
C HIS A 803 32.05 15.84 -8.73
N ILE A 804 31.75 15.03 -7.72
CA ILE A 804 30.49 15.09 -6.99
C ILE A 804 30.80 15.74 -5.64
N ASP A 805 29.96 16.69 -5.24
CA ASP A 805 29.94 17.25 -3.90
C ASP A 805 28.73 16.66 -3.15
N PHE A 806 28.96 15.57 -2.41
CA PHE A 806 27.91 14.80 -1.78
C PHE A 806 27.61 15.39 -0.39
N LYS A 807 26.55 16.20 -0.34
CA LYS A 807 26.23 17.06 0.81
C LYS A 807 25.88 16.33 2.11
N ARG A 808 25.36 15.10 2.02
CA ARG A 808 24.94 14.33 3.20
C ARG A 808 26.13 13.56 3.76
N PRO A 809 26.39 13.58 5.08
CA PRO A 809 27.35 12.65 5.66
C PRO A 809 26.88 11.22 5.45
N VAL A 810 27.83 10.31 5.23
CA VAL A 810 27.58 8.88 5.04
C VAL A 810 28.06 8.11 6.26
N ILE A 811 27.12 7.57 7.02
CA ILE A 811 27.38 6.75 8.22
C ILE A 811 27.63 5.31 7.79
N GLY A 812 28.80 4.79 8.12
CA GLY A 812 29.17 3.41 7.86
C GLY A 812 29.01 2.51 9.08
N ILE A 813 28.23 1.44 8.94
CA ILE A 813 28.11 0.37 9.93
C ILE A 813 28.33 -1.02 9.30
N GLY A 814 28.50 -2.02 10.17
CA GLY A 814 28.89 -3.38 9.77
C GLY A 814 30.40 -3.60 9.85
N ALA A 815 30.82 -4.86 10.05
CA ALA A 815 32.22 -5.19 10.32
C ALA A 815 33.24 -4.75 9.23
N PRO A 816 33.01 -4.96 7.92
CA PRO A 816 33.96 -4.56 6.88
C PRO A 816 33.96 -3.05 6.55
N ILE A 817 33.01 -2.27 7.05
CA ILE A 817 32.76 -0.91 6.53
C ILE A 817 33.94 0.03 6.72
N ALA A 818 34.69 -0.12 7.82
CA ALA A 818 35.82 0.72 8.16
C ALA A 818 36.94 0.67 7.09
N PHE A 819 37.02 -0.42 6.33
CA PHE A 819 38.01 -0.62 5.27
C PHE A 819 37.57 -0.05 3.92
N PHE A 820 36.26 0.07 3.67
CA PHE A 820 35.74 0.41 2.34
C PHE A 820 35.11 1.80 2.28
N LEU A 821 34.43 2.25 3.33
CA LEU A 821 33.69 3.51 3.29
C LEU A 821 34.58 4.74 3.09
N PRO A 822 35.73 4.92 3.79
CA PRO A 822 36.56 6.11 3.56
C PRO A 822 37.01 6.25 2.10
N ARG A 823 37.33 5.12 1.44
CA ARG A 823 37.72 5.06 0.03
C ARG A 823 36.53 5.38 -0.88
N ALA A 824 35.37 4.79 -0.61
CA ALA A 824 34.14 5.02 -1.37
C ALA A 824 33.63 6.47 -1.25
N ALA A 825 33.62 7.03 -0.04
CA ALA A 825 33.16 8.38 0.23
C ALA A 825 34.05 9.43 -0.45
N ALA A 826 35.38 9.24 -0.43
CA ALA A 826 36.31 10.12 -1.13
C ALA A 826 36.05 10.19 -2.65
N MET A 827 35.65 9.08 -3.27
CA MET A 827 35.35 9.01 -4.71
C MET A 827 34.15 9.86 -5.14
N ILE A 828 33.27 10.22 -4.20
CA ILE A 828 32.02 10.96 -4.46
C ILE A 828 31.96 12.27 -3.66
N GLY A 829 33.06 12.69 -3.03
CA GLY A 829 33.10 13.91 -2.23
C GLY A 829 32.19 13.89 -1.01
N ALA A 830 31.94 12.71 -0.42
CA ALA A 830 31.12 12.56 0.79
C ALA A 830 31.98 12.58 2.06
N GLN A 831 31.40 13.06 3.17
CA GLN A 831 31.98 12.88 4.50
C GLN A 831 31.67 11.48 5.03
N ALA A 832 32.69 10.64 5.24
CA ALA A 832 32.53 9.36 5.91
C ALA A 832 32.45 9.53 7.43
N VAL A 833 31.44 8.94 8.05
CA VAL A 833 31.24 8.89 9.50
C VAL A 833 31.28 7.44 9.96
N LEU A 834 32.24 7.10 10.82
CA LEU A 834 32.43 5.75 11.35
C LEU A 834 32.27 5.79 12.88
N PRO A 835 31.08 5.47 13.42
CA PRO A 835 30.86 5.49 14.86
C PRO A 835 31.63 4.38 15.58
N GLU A 836 31.90 4.61 16.87
CA GLU A 836 32.35 3.54 17.75
C GLU A 836 31.30 2.42 17.80
N HIS A 837 31.75 1.16 17.85
CA HIS A 837 30.89 -0.03 17.83
C HIS A 837 30.05 -0.23 16.55
N ALA A 838 30.45 0.38 15.43
CA ALA A 838 29.86 0.16 14.11
C ALA A 838 29.68 -1.34 13.73
N ASP A 839 30.54 -2.23 14.24
CA ASP A 839 30.53 -3.67 13.97
C ASP A 839 29.36 -4.45 14.62
N VAL A 840 28.65 -3.82 15.56
CA VAL A 840 27.49 -4.36 16.30
C VAL A 840 26.32 -3.36 16.36
N ALA A 841 26.32 -2.36 15.46
CA ALA A 841 25.30 -1.31 15.41
C ALA A 841 23.87 -1.86 15.34
N ASN A 842 23.66 -2.98 14.65
CA ASN A 842 22.34 -3.60 14.46
C ASN A 842 21.77 -4.08 15.81
N ALA A 843 22.59 -4.72 16.65
CA ALA A 843 22.18 -5.14 17.99
C ALA A 843 21.90 -3.93 18.91
N ILE A 844 22.68 -2.85 18.77
CA ILE A 844 22.45 -1.58 19.49
C ILE A 844 21.13 -0.95 19.03
N GLY A 845 20.88 -0.89 17.72
CA GLY A 845 19.64 -0.38 17.16
C GLY A 845 18.42 -1.22 17.56
N ALA A 846 18.57 -2.54 17.66
CA ALA A 846 17.50 -3.40 18.14
C ALA A 846 17.07 -3.03 19.57
N ILE A 847 18.02 -2.86 20.49
CA ILE A 847 17.72 -2.54 21.90
C ILE A 847 17.33 -1.08 22.13
N THR A 848 17.73 -0.15 21.25
CA THR A 848 17.42 1.29 21.35
C THR A 848 16.20 1.74 20.55
N SER A 849 15.55 0.81 19.84
CA SER A 849 14.29 1.08 19.13
C SER A 849 13.12 1.26 20.09
N ASN A 850 12.03 1.88 19.61
CA ASN A 850 10.83 2.14 20.40
C ASN A 850 9.62 1.38 19.87
N VAL A 851 8.65 1.12 20.77
CA VAL A 851 7.30 0.73 20.36
C VAL A 851 6.62 1.98 19.80
N VAL A 852 6.05 1.87 18.59
CA VAL A 852 5.26 2.92 17.97
C VAL A 852 3.94 2.33 17.49
N ILE A 853 2.84 2.89 17.98
CA ILE A 853 1.49 2.56 17.52
C ILE A 853 0.89 3.77 16.86
N GLU A 854 0.31 3.56 15.68
CA GLU A 854 -0.39 4.56 14.91
C GLU A 854 -1.73 4.02 14.44
N ARG A 855 -2.78 4.81 14.61
CA ARG A 855 -4.13 4.51 14.13
C ARG A 855 -4.77 5.77 13.59
N GLN A 856 -5.66 5.59 12.62
CA GLN A 856 -6.44 6.67 12.05
C GLN A 856 -7.92 6.32 12.04
N VAL A 857 -8.77 7.33 12.21
CA VAL A 857 -10.21 7.26 11.98
C VAL A 857 -10.63 8.48 11.18
N ARG A 858 -11.79 8.39 10.53
CA ARG A 858 -12.34 9.49 9.73
C ARG A 858 -13.74 9.82 10.19
N ILE A 859 -14.03 11.11 10.32
CA ILE A 859 -15.39 11.62 10.55
C ILE A 859 -15.90 12.10 9.20
N VAL A 860 -17.03 11.57 8.74
CA VAL A 860 -17.63 11.92 7.44
C VAL A 860 -19.08 12.37 7.63
N PRO A 861 -19.58 13.32 6.82
CA PRO A 861 -21.01 13.65 6.79
C PRO A 861 -21.83 12.43 6.34
N GLY A 862 -22.93 12.14 7.03
CA GLY A 862 -23.89 11.10 6.62
C GLY A 862 -25.03 11.68 5.77
N GLY A 863 -25.68 10.85 4.95
CA GLY A 863 -26.82 11.23 4.09
C GLY A 863 -28.10 11.70 4.84
N GLY A 864 -28.08 11.76 6.17
CA GLY A 864 -29.05 12.46 7.02
C GLY A 864 -28.28 13.33 8.01
N SER A 865 -28.89 14.43 8.50
CA SER A 865 -28.33 15.56 9.27
C SER A 865 -27.35 15.26 10.44
N GLY A 866 -26.25 14.55 10.19
CA GLY A 866 -25.32 14.07 11.18
C GLY A 866 -24.02 13.54 10.59
N PHE A 867 -23.17 13.01 11.46
CA PHE A 867 -21.80 12.56 11.17
C PHE A 867 -21.64 11.08 11.49
N PHE A 868 -20.81 10.42 10.69
CA PHE A 868 -20.44 9.02 10.84
C PHE A 868 -18.94 8.90 11.08
N ILE A 869 -18.51 7.93 11.89
CA ILE A 869 -17.09 7.65 12.14
C ILE A 869 -16.70 6.35 11.44
N GLU A 870 -15.81 6.46 10.47
CA GLU A 870 -15.17 5.34 9.77
C GLU A 870 -13.91 4.91 10.54
N GLY A 871 -13.65 3.59 10.55
CA GLY A 871 -12.46 3.01 11.18
C GLY A 871 -12.65 2.54 12.64
N LEU A 872 -13.86 2.60 13.17
CA LEU A 872 -14.25 2.01 14.46
C LEU A 872 -15.29 0.91 14.25
N SER A 873 -15.23 -0.16 15.05
CA SER A 873 -16.24 -1.22 15.03
C SER A 873 -17.60 -0.72 15.54
N GLY A 874 -18.69 -1.19 14.94
CA GLY A 874 -20.05 -0.88 15.39
C GLY A 874 -20.61 0.47 14.96
N ALA A 875 -20.24 0.94 13.75
CA ALA A 875 -20.89 2.01 12.96
C ALA A 875 -21.85 2.94 13.75
N ARG A 876 -21.34 4.03 14.34
CA ARG A 876 -22.14 4.99 15.14
C ARG A 876 -22.39 6.30 14.39
N ARG A 877 -23.63 6.79 14.48
CA ARG A 877 -24.07 8.08 13.91
C ARG A 877 -24.26 9.11 15.03
N PHE A 878 -23.79 10.32 14.79
CA PHE A 878 -23.91 11.47 15.70
C PHE A 878 -24.70 12.58 15.02
N LYS A 879 -25.43 13.40 15.77
CA LYS A 879 -26.14 14.56 15.18
C LYS A 879 -25.22 15.78 15.05
N GLY A 880 -24.32 15.98 16.01
CA GLY A 880 -23.37 17.10 16.02
C GLY A 880 -21.94 16.68 15.67
N PHE A 881 -21.20 17.57 15.00
CA PHE A 881 -19.79 17.36 14.68
C PHE A 881 -18.91 17.29 15.93
N GLU A 882 -19.12 18.20 16.89
CA GLU A 882 -18.32 18.26 18.11
C GLU A 882 -18.47 17.00 18.96
N GLU A 883 -19.68 16.42 19.02
CA GLU A 883 -19.92 15.12 19.68
C GLU A 883 -19.17 13.99 18.97
N ALA A 884 -19.22 13.95 17.64
CA ALA A 884 -18.49 12.96 16.84
C ALA A 884 -16.97 13.08 17.02
N ASP A 885 -16.43 14.30 17.01
CA ASP A 885 -15.00 14.60 17.17
C ASP A 885 -14.49 14.25 18.57
N ALA A 886 -15.22 14.61 19.62
CA ALA A 886 -14.87 14.28 21.00
C ALA A 886 -14.89 12.76 21.23
N PHE A 887 -15.92 12.07 20.74
CA PHE A 887 -16.03 10.62 20.83
C PHE A 887 -14.89 9.94 20.06
N ALA A 888 -14.64 10.35 18.81
CA ALA A 888 -13.60 9.78 17.97
C ALA A 888 -12.21 9.91 18.59
N LYS A 889 -11.88 11.08 19.15
CA LYS A 889 -10.58 11.31 19.84
C LYS A 889 -10.40 10.42 21.06
N ASN A 890 -11.45 10.25 21.88
CA ASN A 890 -11.40 9.41 23.07
C ASN A 890 -11.24 7.93 22.74
N GLU A 891 -12.05 7.40 21.83
CA GLU A 891 -11.97 6.00 21.39
C GLU A 891 -10.63 5.70 20.72
N LEU A 892 -10.18 6.60 19.84
CA LEU A 892 -8.89 6.44 19.16
C LEU A 892 -7.72 6.44 20.15
N ALA A 893 -7.72 7.34 21.14
CA ALA A 893 -6.71 7.35 22.20
C ALA A 893 -6.75 6.08 23.05
N GLY A 894 -7.95 5.59 23.40
CA GLY A 894 -8.14 4.34 24.12
C GLY A 894 -7.58 3.14 23.35
N MET A 895 -7.91 3.03 22.07
CA MET A 895 -7.43 1.97 21.18
C MET A 895 -5.90 1.97 21.06
N VAL A 896 -5.29 3.14 20.80
CA VAL A 896 -3.83 3.26 20.67
C VAL A 896 -3.12 2.89 21.98
N ARG A 897 -3.67 3.26 23.14
CA ARG A 897 -3.12 2.87 24.45
C ARG A 897 -3.21 1.37 24.70
N THR A 898 -4.33 0.74 24.35
CA THR A 898 -4.50 -0.71 24.48
C THR A 898 -3.50 -1.45 23.60
N LEU A 899 -3.40 -1.09 22.33
CA LEU A 899 -2.43 -1.67 21.38
C LEU A 899 -0.98 -1.43 21.81
N ALA A 900 -0.67 -0.25 22.35
CA ALA A 900 0.68 0.06 22.86
C ALA A 900 1.04 -0.80 24.08
N ARG A 901 0.08 -1.03 24.98
CA ARG A 901 0.24 -1.94 26.11
C ARG A 901 0.45 -3.38 25.65
N GLU A 902 -0.32 -3.84 24.67
CA GLU A 902 -0.15 -5.17 24.06
C GLU A 902 1.20 -5.31 23.35
N ALA A 903 1.68 -4.24 22.69
CA ALA A 903 2.98 -4.19 22.05
C ALA A 903 4.16 -4.05 23.03
N GLY A 904 3.88 -3.83 24.33
CA GLY A 904 4.88 -3.94 25.40
C GLY A 904 5.34 -2.63 26.04
N THR A 905 4.68 -1.49 25.79
CA THR A 905 5.02 -0.21 26.45
C THR A 905 3.99 0.22 27.50
N SER A 906 4.45 0.85 28.57
CA SER A 906 3.64 1.44 29.64
C SER A 906 3.29 2.89 29.36
N ASN A 907 3.89 3.51 28.34
CA ASN A 907 3.59 4.88 27.97
C ASN A 907 2.10 5.05 27.62
N ARG A 908 1.48 6.11 28.13
CA ARG A 908 0.07 6.45 27.91
C ARG A 908 -0.14 7.73 27.11
N LYS A 909 0.94 8.46 26.79
CA LYS A 909 0.86 9.74 26.08
C LYS A 909 0.51 9.50 24.62
N VAL A 910 -0.66 9.97 24.20
CA VAL A 910 -1.12 9.90 22.80
C VAL A 910 -1.06 11.29 22.19
N THR A 911 -0.47 11.37 21.00
CA THR A 911 -0.50 12.57 20.15
C THR A 911 -1.55 12.35 19.08
N ILE A 912 -2.53 13.25 18.97
CA ILE A 912 -3.56 13.19 17.92
C ILE A 912 -3.37 14.39 17.00
N GLU A 913 -3.11 14.10 15.72
CA GLU A 913 -3.14 15.07 14.64
C GLU A 913 -4.53 15.05 13.98
N THR A 914 -5.03 16.23 13.69
CA THR A 914 -6.32 16.43 13.01
C THR A 914 -6.08 17.08 11.66
N GLU A 915 -6.81 16.64 10.64
CA GLU A 915 -6.70 17.16 9.27
C GLU A 915 -8.10 17.26 8.67
N ASP A 916 -8.59 18.48 8.50
CA ASP A 916 -9.89 18.74 7.86
C ASP A 916 -9.77 18.64 6.34
N GLN A 917 -10.74 17.98 5.73
CA GLN A 917 -10.85 17.88 4.29
C GLN A 917 -11.91 18.87 3.82
N LEU A 918 -11.40 20.02 3.37
CA LEU A 918 -12.18 21.18 2.94
C LEU A 918 -11.89 21.49 1.46
N PRO A 919 -12.23 20.61 0.51
CA PRO A 919 -12.17 20.96 -0.91
C PRO A 919 -13.01 22.21 -1.18
N VAL A 920 -12.50 23.04 -2.07
CA VAL A 920 -13.18 24.25 -2.49
C VAL A 920 -14.13 23.90 -3.64
N ASP A 921 -15.38 24.35 -3.54
CA ASP A 921 -16.33 24.22 -4.63
C ASP A 921 -15.96 25.14 -5.81
N ALA A 922 -16.67 25.00 -6.92
CA ALA A 922 -16.44 25.84 -8.11
C ALA A 922 -16.69 27.35 -7.88
N GLY A 923 -17.29 27.75 -6.74
CA GLY A 923 -17.55 29.12 -6.33
C GLY A 923 -16.54 29.69 -5.34
N GLY A 924 -15.53 28.92 -4.91
CA GLY A 924 -14.55 29.36 -3.94
C GLY A 924 -14.91 29.05 -2.48
N HIS A 925 -15.99 28.31 -2.21
CA HIS A 925 -16.43 28.00 -0.85
C HIS A 925 -15.89 26.64 -0.37
N PRO A 926 -15.33 26.56 0.85
CA PRO A 926 -14.87 25.29 1.42
C PRO A 926 -16.06 24.39 1.80
N ILE A 927 -16.08 23.15 1.29
CA ILE A 927 -17.05 22.11 1.65
C ILE A 927 -16.37 21.13 2.60
N PHE A 928 -16.92 20.92 3.79
CA PHE A 928 -16.43 19.89 4.70
C PHE A 928 -16.87 18.50 4.23
N ILE A 929 -15.93 17.72 3.67
CA ILE A 929 -16.18 16.33 3.27
C ILE A 929 -15.74 15.32 4.32
N GLY A 930 -15.04 15.78 5.37
CA GLY A 930 -14.68 14.96 6.52
C GLY A 930 -13.43 15.45 7.27
N ARG A 931 -13.17 14.85 8.43
CA ARG A 931 -11.95 15.06 9.23
C ARG A 931 -11.21 13.74 9.38
N ILE A 932 -9.90 13.74 9.14
CA ILE A 932 -9.02 12.63 9.47
C ILE A 932 -8.39 12.90 10.85
N LEU A 933 -8.48 11.92 11.74
CA LEU A 933 -7.81 11.92 13.04
C LEU A 933 -6.71 10.84 13.01
N LYS A 934 -5.44 11.22 13.22
CA LYS A 934 -4.30 10.30 13.30
C LYS A 934 -3.74 10.33 14.72
N ALA A 935 -3.85 9.24 15.44
CA ALA A 935 -3.28 9.09 16.77
C ALA A 935 -2.00 8.28 16.73
N ARG A 936 -0.99 8.76 17.44
CA ARG A 936 0.33 8.14 17.58
C ARG A 936 0.75 8.06 19.04
N LEU A 937 1.30 6.92 19.43
CA LEU A 937 1.94 6.70 20.71
C LEU A 937 3.32 6.08 20.47
N THR A 938 4.33 6.62 21.15
CA THR A 938 5.71 6.13 21.07
C THR A 938 6.24 5.95 22.48
N GLY A 939 6.87 4.82 22.79
CA GLY A 939 7.43 4.58 24.11
C GLY A 939 8.43 3.42 24.13
N PRO A 940 9.26 3.35 25.18
CA PRO A 940 10.16 2.23 25.36
C PRO A 940 9.37 0.95 25.66
N PRO A 941 9.88 -0.22 25.25
CA PRO A 941 9.36 -1.54 25.63
C PRO A 941 9.66 -1.86 27.11
N ASP A 942 8.86 -1.36 28.04
CA ASP A 942 9.13 -1.44 29.48
C ASP A 942 8.12 -2.28 30.29
N ARG A 943 7.14 -2.93 29.63
CA ARG A 943 6.17 -3.79 30.32
C ARG A 943 6.43 -5.28 30.12
N VAL A 944 6.48 -5.97 31.27
CA VAL A 944 6.16 -7.40 31.37
C VAL A 944 4.67 -7.49 31.71
N VAL A 945 3.80 -7.86 30.77
CA VAL A 945 2.44 -8.27 31.15
C VAL A 945 2.56 -9.68 31.71
N THR A 946 2.44 -9.82 33.03
CA THR A 946 2.30 -11.12 33.68
C THR A 946 1.07 -11.81 33.09
N ASN A 947 1.25 -13.01 32.51
CA ASN A 947 0.16 -13.90 32.14
C ASN A 947 -0.57 -14.34 33.42
N THR A 948 -1.44 -13.50 33.95
CA THR A 948 -2.55 -13.97 34.77
C THR A 948 -3.70 -14.19 33.79
N PRO A 949 -4.16 -15.43 33.57
CA PRO A 949 -5.40 -15.65 32.88
C PRO A 949 -6.45 -14.81 33.60
N ALA A 950 -7.19 -13.98 32.87
CA ALA A 950 -8.38 -13.37 33.42
C ALA A 950 -9.27 -14.51 33.90
N ALA A 951 -9.31 -14.71 35.22
CA ALA A 951 -10.30 -15.57 35.82
C ALA A 951 -11.64 -15.06 35.33
N MET A 952 -12.38 -15.90 34.59
CA MET A 952 -13.80 -15.71 34.42
C MET A 952 -14.40 -15.64 35.83
N ALA A 953 -14.73 -14.44 36.26
CA ALA A 953 -15.38 -14.17 37.52
C ALA A 953 -16.55 -13.23 37.24
N GLY A 954 -17.76 -13.80 37.34
CA GLY A 954 -19.04 -13.07 37.38
C GLY A 954 -19.78 -13.11 36.06
#